data_AF-A0AAE4FTW8-F1
#
_entry.id   AF-A0AAE4FTW8-F1
#
_cell.length_a   1.000
_cell.length_b   1.000
_cell.length_c   1.000
_cell.angle_alpha   90.00
_cell.angle_beta   90.00
_cell.angle_gamma   90.00
#
_symmetry.space_group_name_H-M   'P 1'
#
loop_
_entity.id
_entity.type
_entity.pdbx_description
1 polymer ?
#
loop_
_entity_poly.entity_id
_entity_poly.type
_entity_poly.pdbx_seq_one_letter_code
_entity_poly.pdbx_strand_id
1 'polypeptide(L)'
;MKGITLQRVKAWLTLPGLVFTVIIVSAVIVVGSSVVPSRATAPPIIPLPTVCQARLKSPEISWQVPEDVEGNLEQNNLNVVQRAADIFAWQEFIALNWPAKSGVRGVPDQAVGINTPGQRVWETWKETSEVYLPDGRQPLPWNATAPLPPGLVNGKPLKLLYRQSKVDEVLSDEFQPTKADLALPGTLTDQKGRIVRYEIRMNQIAFDYVVQNKLYDANHQAKLDTFNFPNGAILIKAAWREVNPQEEKRFHTVSAYVSDRSDLTQATYQEKRMGLVGFHIMHKTASAPQWIWSTYEQVENVRGENPSFFNPHCPDCLANHQTQAHVPNQVIRLTPIPNQDPDCNQPTQAKDNVVELNKTIQAGLKNSVWQHYELINTQWPLPKAKTDSTPETVFQVNPALLANTTMETYIQKTSSCMGCHAIARSVNPNQYAASDFTFTLAYAQPQPAQTQMIPPPAKPISAWDTEHWNSILRGYQLTTQTYELLPKNVPVAKLHCQSCHLNGGGNPKASAWLGMMSKYEYPQTTNLQKRINQCFAHSLNGHPFPITPNQPEFTAFISYMQWLDEQAQVLEIPRPKTPFPPIPQLTGNAQRGQAIFQQKCSFCHNTSGQGRYQSDTYYRPALWGQQSFNKLAGLARVPTLAEFIHGNMPYQFDGNLTPQEAWDLATFIDNQERPSGTANSEK
;
A
#
# COMPACT_ATOMS: atom_id res chain seq x y z
N MET A 1 -24.97 -20.87 61.41
CA MET A 1 -23.62 -21.46 61.22
C MET A 1 -22.68 -20.29 60.95
N LYS A 2 -22.11 -19.69 62.01
CA LYS A 2 -20.71 -19.83 62.48
C LYS A 2 -19.69 -19.58 61.34
N GLY A 3 -18.78 -18.59 61.40
CA GLY A 3 -18.37 -17.80 62.56
C GLY A 3 -17.63 -16.50 62.24
N ILE A 4 -17.91 -15.53 63.12
CA ILE A 4 -17.22 -14.28 63.42
C ILE A 4 -16.24 -14.59 64.57
N THR A 5 -15.04 -13.99 64.65
CA THR A 5 -14.58 -13.35 65.91
C THR A 5 -13.43 -12.36 65.74
N LEU A 6 -13.68 -11.12 66.17
CA LEU A 6 -12.71 -10.15 66.67
C LEU A 6 -12.21 -10.54 68.07
N GLN A 7 -11.01 -10.09 68.45
CA GLN A 7 -10.64 -9.89 69.85
C GLN A 7 -10.24 -8.43 70.11
N ARG A 8 -10.86 -7.85 71.14
CA ARG A 8 -10.58 -6.55 71.78
C ARG A 8 -9.47 -6.71 72.81
N VAL A 9 -8.74 -5.63 73.14
CA VAL A 9 -8.52 -5.18 74.55
C VAL A 9 -8.28 -3.65 74.59
N LYS A 10 -8.91 -2.97 75.56
CA LYS A 10 -8.65 -1.59 76.06
C LYS A 10 -7.94 -1.68 77.43
N ALA A 11 -7.01 -0.76 77.73
CA ALA A 11 -6.74 -0.11 79.05
C ALA A 11 -5.38 0.65 78.95
N TRP A 12 -5.29 1.99 79.01
CA TRP A 12 -5.28 2.95 80.14
C TRP A 12 -4.00 3.01 81.01
N LEU A 13 -3.33 4.18 80.91
CA LEU A 13 -2.47 4.95 81.86
C LEU A 13 -1.12 4.37 82.38
N THR A 14 0.01 5.08 82.14
CA THR A 14 0.64 6.09 83.03
C THR A 14 1.94 6.71 82.42
N LEU A 15 2.21 7.98 82.79
CA LEU A 15 3.28 8.98 82.45
C LEU A 15 4.77 8.56 82.60
N PRO A 16 5.84 9.38 82.38
CA PRO A 16 5.99 10.76 81.80
C PRO A 16 7.18 10.99 80.80
N GLY A 17 7.10 12.10 80.04
CA GLY A 17 8.17 13.10 79.78
C GLY A 17 9.51 12.76 79.08
N LEU A 18 9.78 13.40 77.92
CA LEU A 18 11.01 14.20 77.65
C LEU A 18 10.99 14.86 76.24
N VAL A 19 10.98 16.19 76.27
CA VAL A 19 11.56 17.23 75.38
C VAL A 19 12.07 16.82 73.99
N PHE A 20 11.60 17.50 72.92
CA PHE A 20 12.47 17.99 71.84
C PHE A 20 11.93 19.26 71.16
N THR A 21 12.89 20.06 70.72
CA THR A 21 12.93 21.48 70.38
C THR A 21 12.04 21.94 69.22
N VAL A 22 11.50 23.16 69.35
CA VAL A 22 10.71 23.90 68.36
C VAL A 22 11.61 24.62 67.35
N ILE A 23 11.33 24.48 66.04
CA ILE A 23 11.77 25.41 65.00
C ILE A 23 10.52 26.07 64.41
N ILE A 24 10.42 27.38 64.56
CA ILE A 24 9.37 28.23 63.97
C ILE A 24 9.84 28.69 62.59
N VAL A 25 9.04 28.45 61.55
CA VAL A 25 9.12 29.21 60.29
C VAL A 25 7.74 29.79 60.00
N SER A 26 7.69 31.12 60.00
CA SER A 26 6.49 31.95 59.85
C SER A 26 5.95 31.90 58.41
N ALA A 27 4.65 31.69 58.26
CA ALA A 27 3.94 31.78 56.98
C ALA A 27 3.60 33.24 56.64
N VAL A 28 4.00 33.69 55.46
CA VAL A 28 3.56 34.96 54.85
C VAL A 28 2.37 34.65 53.94
N ILE A 29 1.21 35.26 54.24
CA ILE A 29 0.00 35.19 53.40
C ILE A 29 0.15 36.24 52.29
N VAL A 30 0.31 35.79 51.05
CA VAL A 30 0.17 36.62 49.85
C VAL A 30 -1.25 36.42 49.32
N VAL A 31 -2.06 37.48 49.37
CA VAL A 31 -3.38 37.51 48.72
C VAL A 31 -3.16 37.71 47.22
N GLY A 32 -3.07 36.60 46.49
CA GLY A 32 -3.04 36.60 45.03
C GLY A 32 -4.45 36.68 44.44
N SER A 33 -4.72 37.74 43.70
CA SER A 33 -5.93 37.93 42.90
C SER A 33 -6.18 36.71 42.01
N SER A 34 -7.28 36.00 42.25
CA SER A 34 -7.75 34.91 41.40
C SER A 34 -8.19 35.48 40.06
N VAL A 35 -7.30 35.43 39.07
CA VAL A 35 -7.67 35.57 37.65
C VAL A 35 -8.52 34.34 37.32
N VAL A 36 -9.83 34.55 37.21
CA VAL A 36 -10.75 33.56 36.66
C VAL A 36 -10.29 33.26 35.23
N PRO A 37 -10.07 31.98 34.84
CA PRO A 37 -9.77 31.66 33.46
C PRO A 37 -10.93 32.15 32.59
N SER A 38 -10.61 32.97 31.60
CA SER A 38 -11.49 33.33 30.49
C SER A 38 -12.25 32.08 30.01
N ARG A 39 -13.58 32.16 29.94
CA ARG A 39 -14.42 31.13 29.30
C ARG A 39 -13.77 30.73 27.97
N ALA A 40 -13.48 29.44 27.80
CA ALA A 40 -13.09 28.90 26.51
C ALA A 40 -14.18 29.26 25.50
N THR A 41 -13.87 30.15 24.56
CA THR A 41 -14.74 30.44 23.42
C THR A 41 -14.92 29.14 22.65
N ALA A 42 -16.17 28.77 22.35
CA ALA A 42 -16.48 27.56 21.58
C ALA A 42 -15.65 27.55 20.28
N PRO A 43 -15.18 26.37 19.82
CA PRO A 43 -14.38 26.28 18.62
C PRO A 43 -15.15 26.86 17.41
N PRO A 44 -14.48 27.58 16.49
CA PRO A 44 -15.14 28.09 15.29
C PRO A 44 -15.77 26.95 14.48
N ILE A 45 -17.01 27.13 14.06
CA ILE A 45 -17.76 26.16 13.25
C ILE A 45 -17.74 26.62 11.79
N ILE A 46 -17.48 25.70 10.88
CA ILE A 46 -17.58 25.95 9.44
C ILE A 46 -18.96 25.47 8.97
N PRO A 47 -19.93 26.37 8.71
CA PRO A 47 -21.30 25.98 8.38
C PRO A 47 -21.37 25.26 7.03
N LEU A 48 -22.00 24.10 7.00
CA LEU A 48 -22.24 23.35 5.77
C LEU A 48 -23.75 23.32 5.41
N PRO A 49 -24.10 23.35 4.11
CA PRO A 49 -25.47 23.12 3.68
C PRO A 49 -25.89 21.66 3.87
N THR A 50 -27.21 21.42 3.92
CA THR A 50 -27.78 20.07 3.92
C THR A 50 -27.44 19.32 2.64
N VAL A 51 -27.32 17.99 2.73
CA VAL A 51 -27.18 17.09 1.57
C VAL A 51 -28.36 16.12 1.56
N CYS A 52 -29.06 15.99 0.44
CA CYS A 52 -30.24 15.11 0.34
C CYS A 52 -31.21 15.20 1.50
N GLN A 53 -31.52 16.43 1.93
CA GLN A 53 -32.40 16.78 3.06
C GLN A 53 -31.87 16.36 4.45
N ALA A 54 -30.71 15.71 4.52
CA ALA A 54 -30.02 15.41 5.76
C ALA A 54 -29.16 16.60 6.21
N ARG A 55 -29.23 16.91 7.50
CA ARG A 55 -28.38 17.92 8.16
C ARG A 55 -27.32 17.20 9.00
N LEU A 56 -26.10 17.16 8.48
CA LEU A 56 -24.94 16.63 9.19
C LEU A 56 -24.31 17.71 10.08
N LYS A 57 -23.55 17.29 11.09
CA LYS A 57 -22.82 18.19 11.97
C LYS A 57 -21.73 18.93 11.18
N SER A 58 -21.82 20.25 11.18
CA SER A 58 -20.78 21.12 10.64
C SER A 58 -19.42 20.87 11.33
N PRO A 59 -18.30 20.82 10.59
CA PRO A 59 -16.99 20.63 11.19
C PRO A 59 -16.58 21.81 12.05
N GLU A 60 -15.94 21.49 13.17
CA GLU A 60 -15.35 22.43 14.12
C GLU A 60 -13.85 22.55 13.84
N ILE A 61 -13.29 23.77 13.91
CA ILE A 61 -11.84 23.97 13.90
C ILE A 61 -11.31 23.60 15.29
N SER A 62 -10.98 22.32 15.46
CA SER A 62 -10.68 21.70 16.76
C SER A 62 -9.46 20.77 16.69
N TRP A 63 -8.78 20.64 17.82
CA TRP A 63 -7.68 19.68 18.02
C TRP A 63 -8.17 18.25 18.27
N GLN A 64 -9.47 18.04 18.42
CA GLN A 64 -10.07 16.73 18.69
C GLN A 64 -10.17 15.92 17.40
N VAL A 65 -9.46 14.79 17.35
CA VAL A 65 -9.63 13.81 16.28
C VAL A 65 -10.99 13.14 16.47
N PRO A 66 -11.86 13.08 15.45
CA PRO A 66 -13.15 12.39 15.55
C PRO A 66 -12.95 10.88 15.75
N GLU A 67 -13.78 10.26 16.58
CA GLU A 67 -13.70 8.81 16.85
C GLU A 67 -14.28 7.96 15.70
N ASP A 68 -15.33 8.46 15.03
CA ASP A 68 -15.99 7.76 13.94
C ASP A 68 -16.78 8.72 13.03
N VAL A 69 -17.22 8.22 11.88
CA VAL A 69 -18.07 8.93 10.92
C VAL A 69 -19.45 9.14 11.51
N GLU A 70 -20.01 10.33 11.35
CA GLU A 70 -21.39 10.61 11.77
C GLU A 70 -22.36 9.63 11.14
N GLY A 71 -23.21 9.01 11.96
CA GLY A 71 -24.18 7.99 11.55
C GLY A 71 -23.59 6.61 11.23
N ASN A 72 -22.32 6.37 11.59
CA ASN A 72 -21.69 5.04 11.60
C ASN A 72 -21.73 4.29 10.25
N LEU A 73 -21.77 5.03 9.13
CA LEU A 73 -21.93 4.45 7.78
C LEU A 73 -23.24 3.66 7.57
N GLU A 74 -24.23 3.82 8.45
CA GLU A 74 -25.48 3.05 8.47
C GLU A 74 -26.65 3.83 7.81
N GLN A 75 -26.42 5.03 7.28
CA GLN A 75 -27.48 5.83 6.65
C GLN A 75 -27.97 5.19 5.33
N ASN A 76 -29.30 5.18 5.14
CA ASN A 76 -29.95 4.60 3.95
C ASN A 76 -29.54 5.24 2.62
N ASN A 77 -29.15 6.52 2.62
CA ASN A 77 -28.72 7.23 1.43
C ASN A 77 -27.19 7.35 1.44
N LEU A 78 -26.51 6.61 0.56
CA LEU A 78 -25.06 6.56 0.49
C LEU A 78 -24.43 7.91 0.10
N ASN A 79 -25.19 8.83 -0.51
CA ASN A 79 -24.72 10.21 -0.73
C ASN A 79 -24.55 10.97 0.59
N VAL A 80 -25.44 10.70 1.56
CA VAL A 80 -25.31 11.25 2.92
C VAL A 80 -24.13 10.60 3.64
N VAL A 81 -23.93 9.30 3.47
CA VAL A 81 -22.75 8.59 4.01
C VAL A 81 -21.45 9.15 3.44
N GLN A 82 -21.39 9.38 2.12
CA GLN A 82 -20.22 9.96 1.47
C GLN A 82 -19.89 11.35 2.03
N ARG A 83 -20.89 12.25 2.13
CA ARG A 83 -20.68 13.56 2.75
C ARG A 83 -20.22 13.44 4.21
N ALA A 84 -20.78 12.51 4.99
CA ALA A 84 -20.38 12.30 6.37
C ALA A 84 -18.91 11.85 6.48
N ALA A 85 -18.48 10.94 5.58
CA ALA A 85 -17.08 10.50 5.48
C ALA A 85 -16.15 11.65 5.07
N ASP A 86 -16.55 12.50 4.14
CA ASP A 86 -15.75 13.66 3.71
C ASP A 86 -15.66 14.76 4.78
N ILE A 87 -16.70 14.94 5.61
CA ILE A 87 -16.66 15.80 6.80
C ILE A 87 -15.72 15.23 7.85
N PHE A 88 -15.84 13.93 8.15
CA PHE A 88 -14.95 13.22 9.07
C PHE A 88 -13.49 13.39 8.67
N ALA A 89 -13.19 13.17 7.39
CA ALA A 89 -11.86 13.38 6.83
C ALA A 89 -11.35 14.81 7.12
N TRP A 90 -12.14 15.85 6.82
CA TRP A 90 -11.72 17.23 7.10
C TRP A 90 -11.50 17.51 8.59
N GLN A 91 -12.31 16.93 9.48
CA GLN A 91 -12.10 17.03 10.93
C GLN A 91 -10.77 16.39 11.35
N GLU A 92 -10.45 15.21 10.82
CA GLU A 92 -9.15 14.55 11.06
C GLU A 92 -7.99 15.40 10.55
N PHE A 93 -8.07 15.90 9.32
CA PHE A 93 -7.01 16.72 8.73
C PHE A 93 -6.72 17.95 9.58
N ILE A 94 -7.77 18.63 10.07
CA ILE A 94 -7.65 19.78 10.96
C ILE A 94 -7.00 19.40 12.29
N ALA A 95 -7.49 18.35 12.95
CA ALA A 95 -7.01 17.93 14.26
C ALA A 95 -5.56 17.42 14.23
N LEU A 96 -5.20 16.63 13.21
CA LEU A 96 -3.85 16.08 13.06
C LEU A 96 -2.83 17.15 12.69
N ASN A 97 -3.24 18.19 11.97
CA ASN A 97 -2.43 19.36 11.64
C ASN A 97 -2.47 20.47 12.71
N TRP A 98 -3.04 20.19 13.88
CA TRP A 98 -2.90 21.08 15.03
C TRP A 98 -1.44 21.14 15.50
N PRO A 99 -0.96 22.29 16.03
CA PRO A 99 0.33 22.35 16.71
C PRO A 99 0.44 21.30 17.82
N ALA A 100 1.55 20.55 17.85
CA ALA A 100 1.84 19.60 18.91
C ALA A 100 2.36 20.29 20.16
N LYS A 101 2.02 19.74 21.32
CA LYS A 101 2.60 20.11 22.60
C LYS A 101 4.07 19.67 22.62
N SER A 102 4.97 20.60 22.96
CA SER A 102 6.40 20.31 23.02
C SER A 102 6.72 19.16 24.00
N GLY A 103 7.59 18.25 23.57
CA GLY A 103 8.11 17.15 24.38
C GLY A 103 7.18 15.94 24.56
N VAL A 104 5.96 15.95 24.03
CA VAL A 104 5.03 14.81 24.13
C VAL A 104 4.43 14.49 22.78
N ARG A 105 4.71 13.29 22.26
CA ARG A 105 4.25 12.87 20.93
C ARG A 105 2.75 12.60 20.93
N GLY A 106 2.09 13.01 19.85
CA GLY A 106 0.67 12.77 19.58
C GLY A 106 -0.29 13.64 20.38
N VAL A 107 0.20 14.60 21.19
CA VAL A 107 -0.65 15.46 22.02
C VAL A 107 -0.73 16.86 21.39
N PRO A 108 -1.93 17.38 21.08
CA PRO A 108 -2.08 18.75 20.60
C PRO A 108 -1.82 19.77 21.71
N ASP A 109 -1.28 20.93 21.34
CA ASP A 109 -1.25 22.09 22.22
C ASP A 109 -2.61 22.80 22.19
N GLN A 110 -3.40 22.56 23.23
CA GLN A 110 -4.76 23.09 23.37
C GLN A 110 -4.79 24.61 23.68
N ALA A 111 -3.65 25.22 24.00
CA ALA A 111 -3.56 26.64 24.32
C ALA A 111 -3.40 27.55 23.08
N VAL A 112 -3.15 26.95 21.92
CA VAL A 112 -2.87 27.68 20.67
C VAL A 112 -3.85 27.27 19.57
N GLY A 113 -4.01 28.13 18.56
CA GLY A 113 -4.81 27.82 17.38
C GLY A 113 -4.03 27.09 16.28
N ILE A 114 -4.74 26.52 15.31
CA ILE A 114 -4.18 25.77 14.18
C ILE A 114 -3.10 26.53 13.37
N ASN A 115 -3.16 27.87 13.37
CA ASN A 115 -2.25 28.74 12.62
C ASN A 115 -0.90 28.95 13.30
N THR A 116 -0.76 28.56 14.57
CA THR A 116 0.50 28.75 15.30
C THR A 116 1.62 27.93 14.63
N PRO A 117 2.79 28.52 14.35
CA PRO A 117 3.94 27.77 13.84
C PRO A 117 4.40 26.70 14.81
N GLY A 118 4.83 25.55 14.30
CA GLY A 118 5.34 24.46 15.11
C GLY A 118 5.22 23.11 14.41
N GLN A 119 5.77 22.08 15.06
CA GLN A 119 5.56 20.70 14.66
C GLN A 119 4.08 20.35 14.82
N ARG A 120 3.52 19.59 13.89
CA ARG A 120 2.12 19.15 13.92
C ARG A 120 1.97 17.86 14.72
N VAL A 121 0.77 17.59 15.24
CA VAL A 121 0.49 16.38 16.05
C VAL A 121 1.01 15.13 15.34
N TRP A 122 0.63 14.93 14.09
CA TRP A 122 1.05 13.74 13.35
C TRP A 122 2.56 13.68 13.07
N GLU A 123 3.22 14.83 12.96
CA GLU A 123 4.67 14.89 12.69
C GLU A 123 5.50 14.43 13.88
N THR A 124 4.90 14.38 15.06
CA THR A 124 5.54 13.85 16.27
C THR A 124 5.42 12.33 16.38
N TRP A 125 4.54 11.68 15.62
CA TRP A 125 4.34 10.23 15.70
C TRP A 125 5.57 9.44 15.27
N LYS A 126 5.63 8.15 15.63
CA LYS A 126 6.74 7.27 15.26
C LYS A 126 6.76 7.04 13.75
N GLU A 127 7.89 7.32 13.13
CA GLU A 127 8.17 6.96 11.73
C GLU A 127 8.47 5.47 11.63
N THR A 128 8.15 4.80 10.51
CA THR A 128 8.37 3.35 10.36
C THR A 128 9.82 2.91 10.62
N SER A 129 10.81 3.75 10.29
CA SER A 129 12.23 3.52 10.61
C SER A 129 12.57 3.57 12.10
N GLU A 130 11.73 4.21 12.93
CA GLU A 130 11.86 4.19 14.39
C GLU A 130 11.26 2.92 15.01
N VAL A 131 10.45 2.17 14.25
CA VAL A 131 9.66 1.02 14.72
C VAL A 131 10.27 -0.30 14.25
N TYR A 132 10.58 -0.40 12.97
CA TYR A 132 11.10 -1.62 12.34
C TYR A 132 12.62 -1.54 12.23
N LEU A 133 13.28 -1.91 13.32
CA LEU A 133 14.72 -1.76 13.47
C LEU A 133 15.48 -3.01 13.00
N PRO A 134 16.76 -2.89 12.60
CA PRO A 134 17.60 -4.03 12.23
C PRO A 134 17.58 -5.15 13.28
N ASP A 135 17.69 -6.39 12.81
CA ASP A 135 17.67 -7.62 13.62
C ASP A 135 16.36 -7.86 14.40
N GLY A 136 15.28 -7.13 14.08
CA GLY A 136 14.01 -7.25 14.80
C GLY A 136 14.08 -6.73 16.24
N ARG A 137 15.04 -5.83 16.53
CA ARG A 137 15.19 -5.28 17.88
C ARG A 137 13.99 -4.42 18.27
N GLN A 138 13.63 -4.47 19.56
CA GLN A 138 12.52 -3.70 20.08
C GLN A 138 12.72 -2.19 19.88
N PRO A 139 11.72 -1.46 19.36
CA PRO A 139 11.81 -0.02 19.21
C PRO A 139 11.80 0.70 20.56
N LEU A 140 12.36 1.91 20.58
CA LEU A 140 12.36 2.75 21.78
C LEU A 140 10.94 3.13 22.21
N PRO A 141 10.69 3.41 23.51
CA PRO A 141 9.38 3.84 24.00
C PRO A 141 8.80 5.02 23.20
N TRP A 142 7.47 5.16 23.20
CA TRP A 142 6.74 6.15 22.38
C TRP A 142 7.40 7.53 22.39
N ASN A 143 7.58 8.16 23.56
CA ASN A 143 8.13 9.52 23.66
C ASN A 143 9.67 9.61 23.51
N ALA A 144 10.39 8.50 23.34
CA ALA A 144 11.83 8.53 23.14
C ALA A 144 12.19 9.07 21.74
N THR A 145 13.24 9.88 21.69
CA THR A 145 13.83 10.36 20.42
C THR A 145 14.71 9.26 19.83
N ALA A 146 14.48 8.92 18.55
CA ALA A 146 15.37 8.02 17.84
C ALA A 146 16.73 8.69 17.62
N PRO A 147 17.85 7.94 17.75
CA PRO A 147 19.16 8.48 17.45
C PRO A 147 19.23 8.87 15.97
N LEU A 148 19.93 9.95 15.68
CA LEU A 148 20.26 10.31 14.31
C LEU A 148 21.18 9.22 13.69
N PRO A 149 21.08 8.97 12.38
CA PRO A 149 21.95 8.01 11.70
C PRO A 149 23.45 8.41 11.84
N PRO A 150 24.40 7.47 11.66
CA PRO A 150 25.83 7.73 11.86
C PRO A 150 26.40 8.96 11.13
N GLY A 151 25.85 9.30 9.96
CA GLY A 151 26.23 10.52 9.22
C GLY A 151 25.76 11.84 9.84
N LEU A 152 25.03 11.81 10.95
CA LEU A 152 24.37 12.95 11.60
C LEU A 152 24.54 12.97 13.13
N VAL A 153 25.57 12.32 13.69
CA VAL A 153 25.74 12.11 15.14
C VAL A 153 25.71 13.40 16.01
N ASN A 154 25.94 14.58 15.41
CA ASN A 154 25.82 15.89 16.06
C ASN A 154 24.80 16.84 15.38
N GLY A 155 23.87 16.30 14.60
CA GLY A 155 22.86 17.05 13.87
C GLY A 155 21.78 17.63 14.79
N LYS A 156 21.05 18.62 14.27
CA LYS A 156 19.82 19.12 14.89
C LYS A 156 18.75 18.01 14.89
N PRO A 157 17.80 17.98 15.83
CA PRO A 157 16.72 16.99 15.83
C PRO A 157 15.66 17.32 14.76
N LEU A 158 16.03 17.19 13.48
CA LEU A 158 15.16 17.43 12.33
C LEU A 158 14.52 16.12 11.85
N LYS A 159 13.46 16.26 11.06
CA LYS A 159 12.89 15.13 10.31
C LYS A 159 13.95 14.52 9.38
N LEU A 160 13.90 13.21 9.23
CA LEU A 160 14.68 12.47 8.24
C LEU A 160 13.75 12.06 7.09
N LEU A 161 14.02 12.53 5.87
CA LEU A 161 13.23 12.26 4.67
C LEU A 161 14.12 11.64 3.59
N TYR A 162 14.12 10.32 3.51
CA TYR A 162 15.07 9.56 2.70
C TYR A 162 14.43 8.66 1.63
N ARG A 163 13.12 8.34 1.74
CA ARG A 163 12.40 7.58 0.72
C ARG A 163 12.19 8.41 -0.54
N GLN A 164 12.50 7.82 -1.69
CA GLN A 164 12.39 8.49 -3.00
C GLN A 164 11.24 7.93 -3.83
N SER A 165 10.80 6.72 -3.50
CA SER A 165 9.61 6.06 -4.02
C SER A 165 8.53 5.93 -2.95
N LYS A 166 7.32 5.69 -3.42
CA LYS A 166 6.13 5.42 -2.60
C LYS A 166 6.21 4.09 -1.87
N VAL A 167 7.12 3.20 -2.26
CA VAL A 167 7.15 1.80 -1.81
C VAL A 167 8.52 1.35 -1.29
N ASP A 168 9.50 2.25 -1.19
CA ASP A 168 10.89 1.92 -0.85
C ASP A 168 11.07 1.14 0.47
N GLU A 169 12.25 0.50 0.58
CA GLU A 169 12.87 -0.24 1.70
C GLU A 169 12.50 -1.72 1.83
N VAL A 170 11.21 -2.05 1.80
CA VAL A 170 10.78 -3.43 2.09
C VAL A 170 9.71 -3.94 1.14
N LEU A 171 8.94 -3.03 0.56
CA LEU A 171 8.08 -3.34 -0.57
C LEU A 171 8.85 -2.99 -1.85
N SER A 172 8.48 -3.66 -2.94
CA SER A 172 9.05 -3.44 -4.26
C SER A 172 7.94 -2.99 -5.19
N ASP A 173 8.28 -2.41 -6.34
CA ASP A 173 7.29 -2.08 -7.35
C ASP A 173 6.67 -3.33 -8.03
N GLU A 174 7.20 -4.52 -7.73
CA GLU A 174 6.54 -5.79 -8.03
C GLU A 174 5.35 -6.01 -7.10
N PHE A 175 5.57 -5.75 -5.79
CA PHE A 175 4.57 -5.90 -4.72
C PHE A 175 3.50 -4.79 -4.71
N GLN A 176 3.88 -3.57 -5.07
CA GLN A 176 2.98 -2.41 -5.17
C GLN A 176 3.28 -1.68 -6.47
N PRO A 177 2.49 -1.91 -7.55
CA PRO A 177 2.79 -1.42 -8.88
C PRO A 177 2.44 0.07 -9.02
N THR A 178 3.17 0.91 -8.30
CA THR A 178 2.96 2.37 -8.27
C THR A 178 3.57 3.11 -9.45
N LYS A 179 4.33 2.39 -10.27
CA LYS A 179 4.95 2.82 -11.53
C LYS A 179 3.99 2.72 -12.72
N ALA A 180 4.25 3.45 -13.80
CA ALA A 180 3.55 3.33 -15.07
C ALA A 180 4.05 2.08 -15.83
N ASP A 181 5.38 1.88 -15.87
CA ASP A 181 6.11 0.71 -16.40
C ASP A 181 7.32 0.32 -15.52
N LEU A 182 8.09 -0.70 -15.89
CA LEU A 182 9.32 -1.10 -15.17
C LEU A 182 10.61 -0.48 -15.71
N ALA A 183 10.54 0.39 -16.71
CA ALA A 183 11.73 0.90 -17.41
C ALA A 183 12.53 1.89 -16.55
N LEU A 184 11.86 2.65 -15.68
CA LEU A 184 12.45 3.72 -14.89
C LEU A 184 12.10 3.63 -13.39
N PRO A 185 12.93 4.20 -12.49
CA PRO A 185 12.63 4.28 -11.07
C PRO A 185 11.27 4.93 -10.78
N GLY A 186 10.64 4.56 -9.66
CA GLY A 186 9.30 5.04 -9.26
C GLY A 186 9.30 6.45 -8.65
N THR A 187 10.37 7.21 -8.88
CA THR A 187 10.56 8.56 -8.33
C THR A 187 9.57 9.54 -8.95
N LEU A 188 9.20 10.56 -8.17
CA LEU A 188 8.47 11.74 -8.66
C LEU A 188 9.37 12.95 -8.53
N THR A 189 9.53 13.69 -9.62
CA THR A 189 10.39 14.87 -9.73
C THR A 189 9.55 16.08 -10.09
N ASP A 190 9.72 17.17 -9.34
CA ASP A 190 9.01 18.42 -9.57
C ASP A 190 9.53 19.18 -10.82
N GLN A 191 8.84 20.26 -11.20
CA GLN A 191 9.19 21.10 -12.36
C GLN A 191 10.53 21.84 -12.22
N LYS A 192 11.20 21.75 -11.06
CA LYS A 192 12.54 22.30 -10.82
C LYS A 192 13.61 21.19 -10.73
N GLY A 193 13.29 19.95 -11.08
CA GLY A 193 14.24 18.82 -11.09
C GLY A 193 14.52 18.21 -9.72
N ARG A 194 13.65 18.44 -8.72
CA ARG A 194 13.85 18.00 -7.33
C ARG A 194 12.97 16.82 -7.01
N ILE A 195 13.55 15.81 -6.36
CA ILE A 195 12.87 14.55 -6.03
C ILE A 195 11.95 14.74 -4.83
N VAL A 196 10.70 14.26 -4.96
CA VAL A 196 9.73 14.19 -3.87
C VAL A 196 10.12 13.11 -2.87
N ARG A 197 9.99 13.41 -1.57
CA ARG A 197 10.28 12.49 -0.47
C ARG A 197 9.01 12.01 0.22
N TYR A 198 9.03 10.78 0.71
CA TYR A 198 7.90 10.18 1.40
C TYR A 198 8.24 9.79 2.85
N GLU A 199 7.25 9.84 3.73
CA GLU A 199 7.35 9.29 5.09
C GLU A 199 6.06 8.57 5.48
N ILE A 200 6.17 7.57 6.36
CA ILE A 200 5.04 6.81 6.88
C ILE A 200 5.11 6.85 8.41
N ARG A 201 4.03 7.30 9.04
CA ARG A 201 3.95 7.43 10.51
C ARG A 201 2.74 6.69 11.06
N MET A 202 2.87 6.23 12.30
CA MET A 202 1.80 5.55 13.03
C MET A 202 1.53 6.22 14.37
N ASN A 203 0.25 6.39 14.72
CA ASN A 203 -0.12 6.94 16.01
C ASN A 203 0.20 5.97 17.16
N GLN A 204 0.03 6.44 18.40
CA GLN A 204 0.38 5.66 19.58
C GLN A 204 -0.41 4.34 19.68
N ILE A 205 -1.70 4.35 19.30
CA ILE A 205 -2.55 3.15 19.34
C ILE A 205 -1.99 2.06 18.40
N ALA A 206 -1.62 2.42 17.18
CA ALA A 206 -1.01 1.50 16.23
C ALA A 206 0.39 1.03 16.68
N PHE A 207 1.21 1.96 17.20
CA PHE A 207 2.53 1.64 17.74
C PHE A 207 2.47 0.66 18.90
N ASP A 208 1.59 0.91 19.88
CA ASP A 208 1.43 0.07 21.06
C ASP A 208 0.99 -1.35 20.66
N TYR A 209 0.09 -1.47 19.68
CA TYR A 209 -0.31 -2.77 19.13
C TYR A 209 0.88 -3.53 18.50
N VAL A 210 1.69 -2.84 17.68
CA VAL A 210 2.90 -3.42 17.07
C VAL A 210 3.89 -3.90 18.13
N VAL A 211 4.15 -3.09 19.17
CA VAL A 211 5.12 -3.42 20.22
C VAL A 211 4.62 -4.55 21.13
N GLN A 212 3.37 -4.48 21.59
CA GLN A 212 2.79 -5.47 22.50
C GLN A 212 2.75 -6.87 21.86
N ASN A 213 2.48 -6.95 20.55
CA ASN A 213 2.44 -8.20 19.81
C ASN A 213 3.77 -8.53 19.11
N LYS A 214 4.84 -7.77 19.37
CA LYS A 214 6.18 -7.95 18.78
C LYS A 214 6.18 -8.06 17.25
N LEU A 215 5.29 -7.31 16.59
CA LEU A 215 5.13 -7.36 15.13
C LEU A 215 6.30 -6.73 14.36
N TYR A 216 7.22 -6.05 15.06
CA TYR A 216 8.45 -5.52 14.49
C TYR A 216 9.53 -6.59 14.24
N ASP A 217 9.43 -7.76 14.89
CA ASP A 217 10.31 -8.91 14.70
C ASP A 217 9.66 -9.89 13.72
N ALA A 218 10.29 -10.05 12.55
CA ALA A 218 9.78 -10.91 11.50
C ALA A 218 9.65 -12.38 11.91
N ASN A 219 10.58 -12.88 12.73
CA ASN A 219 10.57 -14.27 13.19
C ASN A 219 9.42 -14.54 14.16
N HIS A 220 9.03 -13.52 14.93
CA HIS A 220 7.84 -13.60 15.78
C HIS A 220 6.58 -13.46 14.94
N GLN A 221 6.53 -12.45 14.07
CA GLN A 221 5.40 -12.16 13.20
C GLN A 221 5.03 -13.36 12.31
N ALA A 222 6.02 -14.10 11.81
CA ALA A 222 5.79 -15.28 10.97
C ALA A 222 5.06 -16.45 11.67
N LYS A 223 4.92 -16.41 13.00
CA LYS A 223 4.20 -17.43 13.78
C LYS A 223 2.74 -17.06 14.04
N LEU A 224 2.28 -15.91 13.54
CA LEU A 224 0.94 -15.37 13.78
C LEU A 224 0.10 -15.48 12.51
N ASP A 225 -1.15 -15.91 12.67
CA ASP A 225 -2.08 -16.12 11.56
C ASP A 225 -3.09 -14.97 11.38
N THR A 226 -3.22 -14.08 12.37
CA THR A 226 -4.22 -13.00 12.38
C THR A 226 -3.67 -11.71 12.94
N PHE A 227 -4.02 -10.59 12.32
CA PHE A 227 -3.71 -9.24 12.77
C PHE A 227 -4.99 -8.41 12.79
N ASN A 228 -5.19 -7.63 13.84
CA ASN A 228 -6.37 -6.81 14.04
C ASN A 228 -6.00 -5.60 14.91
N PHE A 229 -5.68 -4.48 14.27
CA PHE A 229 -5.37 -3.24 14.96
C PHE A 229 -6.59 -2.74 15.74
N PRO A 230 -6.39 -2.00 16.85
CA PRO A 230 -7.50 -1.44 17.61
C PRO A 230 -8.20 -0.30 16.86
N ASN A 231 -9.47 -0.04 17.20
CA ASN A 231 -10.14 1.20 16.79
C ASN A 231 -9.34 2.41 17.32
N GLY A 232 -9.29 3.47 16.53
CA GLY A 232 -8.43 4.62 16.78
C GLY A 232 -7.01 4.46 16.23
N ALA A 233 -6.63 3.31 15.66
CA ALA A 233 -5.36 3.18 14.95
C ALA A 233 -5.35 4.08 13.71
N ILE A 234 -4.30 4.91 13.58
CA ILE A 234 -4.11 5.81 12.45
C ILE A 234 -2.72 5.62 11.85
N LEU A 235 -2.69 5.51 10.53
CA LEU A 235 -1.48 5.56 9.73
C LEU A 235 -1.53 6.76 8.79
N ILE A 236 -0.40 7.42 8.62
CA ILE A 236 -0.25 8.58 7.73
C ILE A 236 0.86 8.30 6.74
N LYS A 237 0.62 8.66 5.49
CA LYS A 237 1.66 8.74 4.45
C LYS A 237 1.70 10.16 3.92
N ALA A 238 2.88 10.78 3.93
CA ALA A 238 3.06 12.16 3.49
C ALA A 238 4.10 12.25 2.38
N ALA A 239 3.87 13.15 1.43
CA ALA A 239 4.77 13.48 0.33
C ALA A 239 5.25 14.93 0.46
N TRP A 240 6.56 15.13 0.26
CA TRP A 240 7.26 16.37 0.52
C TRP A 240 8.12 16.78 -0.67
N ARG A 241 8.09 18.06 -1.04
CA ARG A 241 9.04 18.61 -2.03
C ARG A 241 9.85 19.75 -1.42
N GLU A 242 11.01 20.03 -1.99
CA GLU A 242 11.77 21.23 -1.61
C GLU A 242 10.98 22.50 -2.00
N VAL A 243 11.04 23.53 -1.15
CA VAL A 243 10.41 24.83 -1.36
C VAL A 243 11.40 25.95 -1.15
N ASN A 244 11.24 27.05 -1.87
CA ASN A 244 12.01 28.27 -1.65
C ASN A 244 11.25 29.26 -0.74
N PRO A 245 11.91 30.32 -0.21
CA PRO A 245 11.27 31.28 0.71
C PRO A 245 10.02 31.99 0.16
N GLN A 246 9.88 32.11 -1.16
CA GLN A 246 8.69 32.71 -1.78
C GLN A 246 7.49 31.75 -1.73
N GLU A 247 7.74 30.44 -1.85
CA GLU A 247 6.75 29.39 -1.79
C GLU A 247 6.28 29.13 -0.34
N GLU A 248 7.13 29.30 0.68
CA GLU A 248 6.85 28.88 2.08
C GLU A 248 5.53 29.38 2.66
N LYS A 249 5.01 30.53 2.21
CA LYS A 249 3.72 31.08 2.68
C LYS A 249 2.51 30.23 2.26
N ARG A 250 2.66 29.39 1.24
CA ARG A 250 1.58 28.57 0.66
C ARG A 250 1.64 27.10 1.05
N PHE A 251 2.70 26.67 1.73
CA PHE A 251 2.94 25.27 2.08
C PHE A 251 3.14 25.15 3.59
N HIS A 252 2.61 24.09 4.20
CA HIS A 252 3.11 23.69 5.51
C HIS A 252 4.55 23.20 5.32
N THR A 253 5.49 23.80 6.06
CA THR A 253 6.93 23.60 5.83
C THR A 253 7.67 23.09 7.06
N VAL A 254 8.67 22.26 6.79
CA VAL A 254 9.59 21.70 7.79
C VAL A 254 11.03 21.82 7.30
N SER A 255 11.96 21.92 8.24
CA SER A 255 13.38 21.67 7.94
C SER A 255 13.66 20.18 8.16
N ALA A 256 14.27 19.53 7.19
CA ALA A 256 14.53 18.10 7.20
C ALA A 256 15.92 17.77 6.66
N TYR A 257 16.49 16.67 7.15
CA TYR A 257 17.63 16.02 6.49
C TYR A 257 17.12 15.14 5.36
N VAL A 258 17.71 15.33 4.18
CA VAL A 258 17.39 14.59 2.95
C VAL A 258 18.61 13.84 2.47
N SER A 259 18.43 12.62 1.96
CA SER A 259 19.50 11.87 1.28
C SER A 259 19.05 11.32 -0.06
N ASP A 260 19.99 11.32 -1.02
CA ASP A 260 19.83 10.67 -2.32
C ASP A 260 20.27 9.19 -2.30
N ARG A 261 20.75 8.67 -1.17
CA ARG A 261 21.08 7.25 -0.99
C ARG A 261 20.00 6.54 -0.18
N SER A 262 19.67 5.33 -0.61
CA SER A 262 18.77 4.42 0.11
C SER A 262 19.45 3.78 1.34
N ASP A 263 20.76 3.52 1.27
CA ASP A 263 21.53 3.05 2.43
C ASP A 263 21.88 4.22 3.36
N LEU A 264 21.14 4.30 4.47
CA LEU A 264 21.31 5.33 5.50
C LEU A 264 22.65 5.27 6.23
N THR A 265 23.35 4.14 6.19
CA THR A 265 24.66 3.98 6.86
C THR A 265 25.79 4.65 6.09
N GLN A 266 25.65 4.75 4.76
CA GLN A 266 26.60 5.42 3.86
C GLN A 266 26.01 6.69 3.21
N ALA A 267 24.88 7.17 3.73
CA ALA A 267 24.18 8.31 3.20
C ALA A 267 24.87 9.63 3.60
N THR A 268 24.98 10.52 2.61
CA THR A 268 25.23 11.94 2.85
C THR A 268 23.89 12.64 3.01
N TYR A 269 23.79 13.53 4.00
CA TYR A 269 22.55 14.24 4.34
C TYR A 269 22.67 15.73 4.05
N GLN A 270 21.60 16.32 3.52
CA GLN A 270 21.48 17.76 3.28
C GLN A 270 20.30 18.32 4.09
N GLU A 271 20.50 19.43 4.81
CA GLU A 271 19.41 20.18 5.43
C GLU A 271 18.64 20.94 4.33
N LYS A 272 17.36 20.61 4.17
CA LYS A 272 16.49 21.18 3.14
C LYS A 272 15.20 21.69 3.76
N ARG A 273 14.64 22.74 3.15
CA ARG A 273 13.30 23.26 3.48
C ARG A 273 12.27 22.53 2.62
N MET A 274 11.38 21.79 3.26
CA MET A 274 10.44 20.89 2.60
C MET A 274 9.01 21.36 2.83
N GLY A 275 8.19 21.35 1.79
CA GLY A 275 6.76 21.66 1.82
C GLY A 275 5.91 20.42 1.55
N LEU A 276 4.84 20.27 2.33
CA LEU A 276 3.89 19.15 2.20
C LEU A 276 3.09 19.29 0.90
N VAL A 277 3.07 18.26 0.06
CA VAL A 277 2.37 18.24 -1.24
C VAL A 277 1.31 17.15 -1.37
N GLY A 278 1.40 16.09 -0.59
CA GLY A 278 0.41 15.01 -0.59
C GLY A 278 0.29 14.38 0.79
N PHE A 279 -0.91 13.96 1.17
CA PHE A 279 -1.18 13.48 2.51
C PHE A 279 -2.31 12.45 2.51
N HIS A 280 -2.03 11.24 3.01
CA HIS A 280 -3.02 10.19 3.24
C HIS A 280 -3.26 10.02 4.73
N ILE A 281 -4.52 9.86 5.11
CA ILE A 281 -4.95 9.47 6.45
C ILE A 281 -5.69 8.13 6.32
N MET A 282 -5.30 7.18 7.14
CA MET A 282 -5.86 5.83 7.19
C MET A 282 -6.29 5.61 8.63
N HIS A 283 -7.59 5.55 8.91
CA HIS A 283 -8.11 5.50 10.27
C HIS A 283 -9.06 4.32 10.45
N LYS A 284 -8.73 3.42 11.38
CA LYS A 284 -9.63 2.35 11.79
C LYS A 284 -10.64 2.84 12.81
N THR A 285 -11.93 2.72 12.50
CA THR A 285 -13.02 3.12 13.39
C THR A 285 -13.94 1.93 13.69
N ALA A 286 -14.87 2.10 14.63
CA ALA A 286 -15.79 1.03 15.00
C ALA A 286 -16.76 0.69 13.86
N SER A 287 -17.16 1.69 13.06
CA SER A 287 -18.01 1.50 11.89
C SER A 287 -17.26 0.99 10.65
N ALA A 288 -15.94 1.23 10.58
CA ALA A 288 -15.11 0.87 9.44
C ALA A 288 -13.92 -0.03 9.86
N PRO A 289 -14.15 -1.33 10.09
CA PRO A 289 -13.06 -2.26 10.42
C PRO A 289 -12.05 -2.46 9.27
N GLN A 290 -12.43 -2.17 8.02
CA GLN A 290 -11.51 -2.11 6.86
C GLN A 290 -10.83 -0.74 6.69
N TRP A 291 -10.95 0.13 7.70
CA TRP A 291 -10.39 1.47 7.80
C TRP A 291 -11.03 2.47 6.81
N ILE A 292 -11.01 3.75 7.17
CA ILE A 292 -11.39 4.87 6.30
C ILE A 292 -10.12 5.46 5.69
N TRP A 293 -10.19 5.85 4.42
CA TRP A 293 -9.04 6.28 3.63
C TRP A 293 -9.29 7.64 3.01
N SER A 294 -8.58 8.65 3.49
CA SER A 294 -8.73 10.03 3.05
C SER A 294 -7.44 10.51 2.41
N THR A 295 -7.52 11.22 1.28
CA THR A 295 -6.34 11.78 0.61
C THR A 295 -6.48 13.25 0.26
N TYR A 296 -5.41 13.99 0.52
CA TYR A 296 -5.31 15.43 0.33
C TYR A 296 -4.12 15.80 -0.54
N GLU A 297 -4.28 16.91 -1.24
CA GLU A 297 -3.24 17.48 -2.07
C GLU A 297 -3.06 18.96 -1.78
N GLN A 298 -1.84 19.46 -2.01
CA GLN A 298 -1.63 20.90 -2.11
C GLN A 298 -2.18 21.40 -3.45
N VAL A 299 -2.94 22.50 -3.43
CA VAL A 299 -3.77 22.97 -4.57
C VAL A 299 -2.98 23.36 -5.82
N GLU A 300 -1.69 23.62 -5.69
CA GLU A 300 -0.73 23.98 -6.76
C GLU A 300 0.10 22.78 -7.23
N ASN A 301 -0.31 21.54 -6.95
CA ASN A 301 0.38 20.36 -7.48
C ASN A 301 0.35 20.33 -9.02
N VAL A 302 -0.84 20.50 -9.62
CA VAL A 302 -1.06 20.37 -11.07
C VAL A 302 -1.80 21.55 -11.70
N ARG A 303 -2.06 22.61 -10.93
CA ARG A 303 -2.75 23.84 -11.39
C ARG A 303 -2.19 25.07 -10.69
N GLY A 304 -2.70 26.25 -11.01
CA GLY A 304 -2.21 27.53 -10.49
C GLY A 304 -1.17 28.17 -11.43
N GLU A 305 -0.56 29.26 -10.99
CA GLU A 305 0.41 30.01 -11.79
C GLU A 305 1.75 29.28 -11.94
N ASN A 306 2.20 28.64 -10.86
CA ASN A 306 3.47 27.91 -10.80
C ASN A 306 3.26 26.48 -10.26
N PRO A 307 2.56 25.62 -11.03
CA PRO A 307 2.30 24.25 -10.63
C PRO A 307 3.58 23.46 -10.34
N SER A 308 3.53 22.63 -9.30
CA SER A 308 4.69 21.88 -8.80
C SER A 308 5.10 20.74 -9.75
N PHE A 309 4.14 20.11 -10.42
CA PHE A 309 4.34 18.89 -11.21
C PHE A 309 3.77 18.97 -12.63
N PHE A 310 3.29 20.13 -13.07
CA PHE A 310 2.73 20.31 -14.41
C PHE A 310 3.45 21.48 -15.10
N ASN A 311 3.88 21.29 -16.35
CA ASN A 311 4.40 22.38 -17.18
C ASN A 311 3.34 22.78 -18.22
N PRO A 312 2.72 23.97 -18.10
CA PRO A 312 1.77 24.45 -19.11
C PRO A 312 2.44 24.75 -20.46
N HIS A 313 3.76 24.94 -20.49
CA HIS A 313 4.54 25.20 -21.71
C HIS A 313 5.09 23.93 -22.36
N CYS A 314 4.72 22.75 -21.89
CA CYS A 314 5.09 21.48 -22.51
C CYS A 314 3.85 20.60 -22.77
N PRO A 315 3.01 20.95 -23.76
CA PRO A 315 1.83 20.15 -24.10
C PRO A 315 2.19 18.75 -24.64
N ASP A 316 3.37 18.60 -25.25
CA ASP A 316 3.85 17.34 -25.82
C ASP A 316 4.59 16.45 -24.81
N CYS A 317 4.78 16.91 -23.56
CA CYS A 317 5.38 16.09 -22.52
C CYS A 317 4.49 14.89 -22.17
N LEU A 318 5.09 13.71 -22.02
CA LEU A 318 4.38 12.48 -21.63
C LEU A 318 3.80 12.61 -20.23
N ALA A 319 2.47 12.78 -20.15
CA ALA A 319 1.78 13.02 -18.90
C ALA A 319 1.58 11.73 -18.09
N ASN A 320 1.92 11.77 -16.79
CA ASN A 320 1.84 10.66 -15.84
C ASN A 320 2.74 9.47 -16.20
N HIS A 321 3.94 9.73 -16.72
CA HIS A 321 4.98 8.74 -16.98
C HIS A 321 6.17 8.97 -16.04
N GLN A 322 6.89 7.89 -15.71
CA GLN A 322 8.18 8.03 -15.05
C GLN A 322 9.18 8.73 -15.96
N THR A 323 10.12 9.40 -15.33
CA THR A 323 11.28 10.03 -15.96
C THR A 323 12.52 9.54 -15.24
N GLN A 324 13.70 9.79 -15.80
CA GLN A 324 14.93 9.61 -15.04
C GLN A 324 14.90 10.50 -13.79
N ALA A 325 15.54 10.07 -12.70
CA ALA A 325 15.66 10.90 -11.50
C ALA A 325 16.21 12.30 -11.87
N HIS A 326 15.65 13.34 -11.26
CA HIS A 326 15.94 14.76 -11.54
C HIS A 326 15.46 15.31 -12.89
N VAL A 327 14.90 14.49 -13.78
CA VAL A 327 14.16 14.98 -14.96
C VAL A 327 12.71 15.26 -14.54
N PRO A 328 12.17 16.48 -14.73
CA PRO A 328 10.82 16.82 -14.32
C PRO A 328 9.75 15.87 -14.87
N ASN A 329 8.82 15.44 -14.01
CA ASN A 329 7.63 14.71 -14.45
C ASN A 329 6.55 15.69 -14.90
N GLN A 330 5.85 15.34 -15.97
CA GLN A 330 4.60 16.00 -16.36
C GLN A 330 3.44 15.25 -15.73
N VAL A 331 2.71 15.86 -14.81
CA VAL A 331 1.59 15.23 -14.09
C VAL A 331 0.29 15.96 -14.42
N ILE A 332 -0.73 15.18 -14.78
CA ILE A 332 -2.11 15.67 -14.95
C ILE A 332 -3.07 14.85 -14.10
N ARG A 333 -4.14 15.47 -13.62
CA ARG A 333 -5.20 14.75 -12.89
C ARG A 333 -6.06 13.97 -13.89
N LEU A 334 -6.06 12.64 -13.77
CA LEU A 334 -6.92 11.75 -14.55
C LEU A 334 -8.15 11.31 -13.75
N THR A 335 -8.03 11.24 -12.42
CA THR A 335 -9.15 10.95 -11.51
C THR A 335 -9.66 12.28 -10.94
N PRO A 336 -10.84 12.76 -11.40
CA PRO A 336 -11.33 14.08 -11.02
C PRO A 336 -11.77 14.14 -9.56
N ILE A 337 -11.63 15.31 -8.94
CA ILE A 337 -12.30 15.63 -7.68
C ILE A 337 -13.79 15.81 -7.98
N PRO A 338 -14.71 15.10 -7.31
CA PRO A 338 -16.14 15.25 -7.53
C PRO A 338 -16.61 16.70 -7.39
N ASN A 339 -17.33 17.20 -8.39
CA ASN A 339 -17.71 18.61 -8.50
C ASN A 339 -19.21 18.83 -8.79
N GLN A 340 -20.03 17.81 -8.56
CA GLN A 340 -21.47 17.85 -8.79
C GLN A 340 -22.18 17.41 -7.53
N ASP A 341 -23.27 18.10 -7.19
CA ASP A 341 -24.16 17.67 -6.12
C ASP A 341 -24.77 16.30 -6.46
N PRO A 342 -24.97 15.44 -5.45
CA PRO A 342 -25.56 14.12 -5.68
C PRO A 342 -27.01 14.21 -6.17
N ASP A 343 -27.42 13.27 -7.02
CA ASP A 343 -28.84 13.09 -7.34
C ASP A 343 -29.49 12.35 -6.16
N CYS A 344 -30.23 13.10 -5.36
CA CYS A 344 -30.84 12.56 -4.15
C CYS A 344 -31.98 11.58 -4.40
N ASN A 345 -32.45 11.42 -5.65
CA ASN A 345 -33.36 10.35 -6.04
C ASN A 345 -32.63 9.02 -6.32
N GLN A 346 -31.29 9.04 -6.34
CA GLN A 346 -30.44 7.86 -6.52
C GLN A 346 -29.60 7.63 -5.25
N PRO A 347 -30.18 7.02 -4.20
CA PRO A 347 -29.54 6.91 -2.89
C PRO A 347 -28.31 5.99 -2.87
N THR A 348 -28.05 5.22 -3.93
CA THR A 348 -26.94 4.27 -3.99
C THR A 348 -25.70 4.82 -4.70
N GLN A 349 -25.70 6.10 -5.09
CA GLN A 349 -24.59 6.68 -5.87
C GLN A 349 -23.28 6.86 -5.08
N ALA A 350 -23.38 7.05 -3.75
CA ALA A 350 -22.24 7.36 -2.88
C ALA A 350 -21.42 8.56 -3.38
N LYS A 351 -22.09 9.68 -3.69
CA LYS A 351 -21.48 10.89 -4.24
C LYS A 351 -21.61 12.08 -3.31
N ASP A 352 -20.61 12.94 -3.38
CA ASP A 352 -20.61 14.28 -2.81
C ASP A 352 -20.01 15.29 -3.81
N ASN A 353 -20.31 16.58 -3.63
CA ASN A 353 -19.65 17.70 -4.28
C ASN A 353 -18.43 18.15 -3.47
N VAL A 354 -17.36 17.37 -3.55
CA VAL A 354 -16.13 17.59 -2.80
C VAL A 354 -15.47 18.93 -3.14
N VAL A 355 -15.59 19.41 -4.39
CA VAL A 355 -15.08 20.74 -4.77
C VAL A 355 -15.77 21.87 -3.99
N GLU A 356 -17.09 21.86 -3.87
CA GLU A 356 -17.81 22.89 -3.10
C GLU A 356 -17.58 22.74 -1.59
N LEU A 357 -17.46 21.50 -1.10
CA LEU A 357 -17.05 21.24 0.29
C LEU A 357 -15.67 21.84 0.58
N ASN A 358 -14.67 21.55 -0.25
CA ASN A 358 -13.32 22.09 -0.13
C ASN A 358 -13.32 23.61 -0.09
N LYS A 359 -14.04 24.26 -1.01
CA LYS A 359 -14.16 25.72 -1.05
C LYS A 359 -14.73 26.28 0.27
N THR A 360 -15.75 25.62 0.82
CA THR A 360 -16.36 26.03 2.09
C THR A 360 -15.39 25.88 3.27
N ILE A 361 -14.69 24.74 3.35
CA ILE A 361 -13.69 24.47 4.41
C ILE A 361 -12.50 25.43 4.29
N GLN A 362 -11.96 25.63 3.09
CA GLN A 362 -10.85 26.56 2.84
C GLN A 362 -11.22 28.00 3.21
N ALA A 363 -12.45 28.43 2.95
CA ALA A 363 -12.94 29.74 3.40
C ALA A 363 -13.03 29.83 4.94
N GLY A 364 -13.40 28.74 5.61
CA GLY A 364 -13.36 28.62 7.08
C GLY A 364 -11.94 28.67 7.65
N LEU A 365 -10.97 28.11 6.92
CA LEU A 365 -9.54 28.10 7.25
C LEU A 365 -8.79 29.34 6.74
N LYS A 366 -9.49 30.43 6.41
CA LYS A 366 -8.86 31.65 5.90
C LYS A 366 -7.74 32.15 6.81
N ASN A 367 -6.68 32.68 6.19
CA ASN A 367 -5.44 33.12 6.86
C ASN A 367 -4.63 31.97 7.49
N SER A 368 -4.94 30.73 7.14
CA SER A 368 -4.13 29.56 7.44
C SER A 368 -3.40 29.07 6.21
N VAL A 369 -2.26 28.41 6.39
CA VAL A 369 -1.62 27.66 5.30
C VAL A 369 -2.49 26.48 4.85
N TRP A 370 -3.34 25.97 5.74
CA TRP A 370 -4.23 24.83 5.49
C TRP A 370 -5.33 25.14 4.46
N GLN A 371 -5.62 26.42 4.18
CA GLN A 371 -6.52 26.82 3.09
C GLN A 371 -5.97 26.44 1.69
N HIS A 372 -4.69 26.08 1.58
CA HIS A 372 -4.03 25.68 0.34
C HIS A 372 -3.96 24.16 0.14
N TYR A 373 -4.72 23.42 0.93
CA TYR A 373 -4.88 21.97 0.80
C TYR A 373 -6.34 21.65 0.48
N GLU A 374 -6.56 20.56 -0.24
CA GLU A 374 -7.90 20.12 -0.63
C GLU A 374 -8.05 18.61 -0.48
N LEU A 375 -9.23 18.17 -0.03
CA LEU A 375 -9.60 16.76 -0.03
C LEU A 375 -9.86 16.33 -1.49
N ILE A 376 -9.32 15.19 -1.89
CA ILE A 376 -9.65 14.60 -3.20
C ILE A 376 -10.93 13.78 -3.09
N ASN A 377 -10.98 12.88 -2.12
CA ASN A 377 -12.16 12.12 -1.70
C ASN A 377 -11.83 11.27 -0.46
N THR A 378 -12.86 10.66 0.11
CA THR A 378 -12.76 9.68 1.20
C THR A 378 -13.34 8.34 0.78
N GLN A 379 -12.54 7.27 0.93
CA GLN A 379 -12.93 5.88 0.69
C GLN A 379 -13.35 5.18 1.99
N TRP A 380 -14.47 4.46 1.93
CA TRP A 380 -15.04 3.74 3.06
C TRP A 380 -15.66 2.39 2.62
N PRO A 381 -15.65 1.37 3.50
CA PRO A 381 -16.28 0.08 3.22
C PRO A 381 -17.81 0.18 3.34
N LEU A 382 -18.54 -0.51 2.47
CA LEU A 382 -19.95 -0.79 2.76
C LEU A 382 -20.03 -1.77 3.93
N PRO A 383 -20.71 -1.42 5.04
CA PRO A 383 -20.83 -2.31 6.19
C PRO A 383 -21.48 -3.64 5.80
N LYS A 384 -20.81 -4.75 6.09
CA LYS A 384 -21.50 -6.03 6.31
C LYS A 384 -21.66 -6.23 7.82
N ALA A 385 -22.51 -7.18 8.21
CA ALA A 385 -22.77 -7.49 9.62
C ALA A 385 -21.46 -7.50 10.45
N LYS A 386 -21.43 -6.72 11.54
CA LYS A 386 -20.28 -6.60 12.46
C LYS A 386 -19.94 -8.01 12.98
N THR A 387 -18.81 -8.56 12.57
CA THR A 387 -18.26 -9.79 13.17
C THR A 387 -17.01 -9.43 13.97
N ASP A 388 -16.85 -10.02 15.16
CA ASP A 388 -15.67 -9.87 16.03
C ASP A 388 -14.40 -10.55 15.47
N SER A 389 -14.36 -10.84 14.16
CA SER A 389 -13.29 -11.55 13.47
C SER A 389 -12.34 -10.59 12.74
N THR A 390 -11.22 -11.12 12.25
CA THR A 390 -10.38 -10.43 11.26
C THR A 390 -11.27 -9.88 10.13
N PRO A 391 -11.07 -8.61 9.71
CA PRO A 391 -11.93 -8.03 8.68
C PRO A 391 -11.85 -8.84 7.38
N GLU A 392 -13.00 -9.07 6.74
CA GLU A 392 -13.02 -9.64 5.39
C GLU A 392 -12.13 -8.79 4.47
N THR A 393 -11.22 -9.44 3.74
CA THR A 393 -10.37 -8.73 2.79
C THR A 393 -11.08 -8.53 1.44
N VAL A 394 -12.23 -9.18 1.23
CA VAL A 394 -13.14 -8.97 0.10
C VAL A 394 -14.39 -8.23 0.56
N PHE A 395 -14.59 -6.99 0.09
CA PHE A 395 -15.72 -6.14 0.47
C PHE A 395 -16.00 -5.11 -0.62
N GLN A 396 -17.15 -4.43 -0.51
CA GLN A 396 -17.47 -3.33 -1.42
C GLN A 396 -16.95 -2.01 -0.83
N VAL A 397 -16.38 -1.17 -1.69
CA VAL A 397 -15.79 0.13 -1.32
C VAL A 397 -16.43 1.25 -2.12
N ASN A 398 -16.68 2.37 -1.46
CA ASN A 398 -17.14 3.61 -2.10
C ASN A 398 -16.21 4.78 -1.76
N PRO A 399 -15.89 5.66 -2.73
CA PRO A 399 -15.98 5.40 -4.17
C PRO A 399 -14.97 4.31 -4.59
N ALA A 400 -15.23 3.59 -5.69
CA ALA A 400 -14.35 2.50 -6.11
C ALA A 400 -12.91 2.95 -6.45
N LEU A 401 -12.76 4.14 -7.04
CA LEU A 401 -11.47 4.71 -7.43
C LEU A 401 -11.12 5.92 -6.57
N LEU A 402 -9.84 6.00 -6.21
CA LEU A 402 -9.26 7.13 -5.48
C LEU A 402 -7.78 7.26 -5.83
N ALA A 403 -7.35 8.46 -6.22
CA ALA A 403 -5.98 8.71 -6.63
C ALA A 403 -5.51 10.14 -6.30
N ASN A 404 -4.37 10.22 -5.65
CA ASN A 404 -3.60 11.43 -5.41
C ASN A 404 -2.57 11.64 -6.52
N THR A 405 -2.40 12.87 -7.01
CA THR A 405 -1.40 13.18 -8.06
C THR A 405 0.04 12.92 -7.63
N THR A 406 0.35 12.91 -6.33
CA THR A 406 1.68 12.66 -5.78
C THR A 406 1.86 11.24 -5.23
N MET A 407 0.79 10.54 -4.85
CA MET A 407 0.88 9.17 -4.31
C MET A 407 0.55 8.11 -5.38
N GLU A 408 -0.48 8.31 -6.20
CA GLU A 408 -0.93 7.38 -7.24
C GLU A 408 -0.62 7.89 -8.66
N THR A 409 0.34 8.82 -8.79
CA THR A 409 0.70 9.57 -10.01
C THR A 409 0.54 8.77 -11.30
N TYR A 410 1.08 7.56 -11.35
CA TYR A 410 1.22 6.74 -12.54
C TYR A 410 0.10 5.70 -12.73
N ILE A 411 -0.83 5.60 -11.77
CA ILE A 411 -1.89 4.58 -11.73
C ILE A 411 -3.28 5.16 -11.42
N GLN A 412 -3.46 6.46 -11.63
CA GLN A 412 -4.66 7.18 -11.18
C GLN A 412 -5.98 6.52 -11.61
N LYS A 413 -6.07 6.03 -12.86
CA LYS A 413 -7.28 5.44 -13.45
C LYS A 413 -7.66 4.06 -12.89
N THR A 414 -6.75 3.42 -12.15
CA THR A 414 -6.93 2.06 -11.63
C THR A 414 -6.72 2.00 -10.12
N SER A 415 -6.45 3.13 -9.48
CA SER A 415 -6.12 3.17 -8.07
C SER A 415 -7.35 3.11 -7.18
N SER A 416 -7.24 2.31 -6.12
CA SER A 416 -8.15 2.25 -4.99
C SER A 416 -7.31 2.08 -3.73
N CYS A 417 -7.42 2.98 -2.75
CA CYS A 417 -6.63 2.89 -1.52
C CYS A 417 -6.98 1.61 -0.77
N MET A 418 -8.28 1.38 -0.52
CA MET A 418 -8.75 0.16 0.14
C MET A 418 -8.45 -1.10 -0.67
N GLY A 419 -8.62 -1.05 -2.00
CA GLY A 419 -8.32 -2.19 -2.87
C GLY A 419 -6.84 -2.57 -2.86
N CYS A 420 -5.96 -1.56 -2.96
CA CYS A 420 -4.51 -1.74 -2.85
C CYS A 420 -4.12 -2.26 -1.46
N HIS A 421 -4.69 -1.72 -0.39
CA HIS A 421 -4.34 -2.14 0.96
C HIS A 421 -4.98 -3.46 1.40
N ALA A 422 -6.04 -3.93 0.74
CA ALA A 422 -6.68 -5.23 1.00
C ALA A 422 -5.77 -6.44 0.73
N ILE A 423 -4.61 -6.23 0.10
CA ILE A 423 -3.62 -7.30 -0.13
C ILE A 423 -2.50 -7.27 0.92
N ALA A 424 -2.42 -6.24 1.77
CA ALA A 424 -1.36 -6.14 2.77
C ALA A 424 -1.26 -7.41 3.64
N ARG A 425 -0.03 -7.84 3.93
CA ARG A 425 0.25 -9.13 4.58
C ARG A 425 1.50 -9.10 5.46
N SER A 426 1.63 -10.14 6.28
CA SER A 426 2.77 -10.37 7.16
C SER A 426 4.08 -10.74 6.44
N VAL A 427 5.19 -10.84 7.17
CA VAL A 427 6.51 -11.25 6.65
C VAL A 427 6.77 -12.75 6.75
N ASN A 428 5.88 -13.60 6.23
CA ASN A 428 6.10 -15.05 6.21
C ASN A 428 6.07 -15.61 4.77
N PRO A 429 7.23 -15.87 4.15
CA PRO A 429 7.31 -16.38 2.78
C PRO A 429 6.77 -17.80 2.61
N ASN A 430 6.48 -18.52 3.70
CA ASN A 430 5.90 -19.85 3.65
C ASN A 430 4.37 -19.84 3.81
N GLN A 431 3.83 -18.83 4.52
CA GLN A 431 2.41 -18.71 4.84
C GLN A 431 2.08 -17.27 5.22
N TYR A 432 1.75 -16.45 4.23
CA TYR A 432 1.32 -15.07 4.46
C TYR A 432 -0.05 -15.00 5.15
N ALA A 433 -0.22 -14.02 6.04
CA ALA A 433 -1.50 -13.70 6.66
C ALA A 433 -1.86 -12.21 6.44
N ALA A 434 -3.14 -11.90 6.26
CA ALA A 434 -3.62 -10.54 6.00
C ALA A 434 -3.28 -9.59 7.16
N SER A 435 -2.57 -8.50 6.89
CA SER A 435 -2.05 -7.58 7.92
C SER A 435 -2.99 -6.43 8.23
N ASP A 436 -4.31 -6.67 8.23
CA ASP A 436 -5.33 -5.66 8.57
C ASP A 436 -5.11 -4.32 7.83
N PHE A 437 -4.98 -4.42 6.49
CA PHE A 437 -4.82 -3.29 5.58
C PHE A 437 -3.55 -2.45 5.75
N THR A 438 -2.61 -2.83 6.62
CA THR A 438 -1.35 -2.09 6.77
C THR A 438 -0.17 -2.80 6.13
N PHE A 439 0.48 -2.12 5.20
CA PHE A 439 1.75 -2.58 4.64
C PHE A 439 2.94 -2.38 5.60
N THR A 440 2.76 -1.69 6.73
CA THR A 440 3.87 -1.42 7.64
C THR A 440 4.41 -2.70 8.27
N LEU A 441 3.58 -3.73 8.48
CA LEU A 441 4.06 -5.02 9.02
C LEU A 441 5.07 -5.71 8.12
N ALA A 442 5.03 -5.44 6.80
CA ALA A 442 6.02 -5.94 5.87
C ALA A 442 7.44 -5.49 6.25
N TYR A 443 7.59 -4.36 6.95
CA TYR A 443 8.89 -3.79 7.29
C TYR A 443 9.66 -4.53 8.40
N ALA A 444 9.02 -5.48 9.10
CA ALA A 444 9.61 -6.22 10.20
C ALA A 444 10.92 -6.92 9.82
N GLN A 445 11.87 -6.97 10.75
CA GLN A 445 13.23 -7.47 10.49
C GLN A 445 13.57 -8.65 11.39
N PRO A 446 14.58 -9.46 11.04
CA PRO A 446 15.21 -9.53 9.71
C PRO A 446 14.25 -10.11 8.67
N GLN A 447 14.33 -9.66 7.42
CA GLN A 447 13.50 -10.25 6.34
C GLN A 447 13.82 -11.75 6.16
N PRO A 448 12.83 -12.65 6.28
CA PRO A 448 13.06 -14.07 6.14
C PRO A 448 13.42 -14.43 4.70
N ALA A 449 14.42 -15.30 4.54
CA ALA A 449 14.83 -15.77 3.22
C ALA A 449 13.72 -16.59 2.55
N GLN A 450 13.49 -16.35 1.26
CA GLN A 450 12.55 -17.12 0.48
C GLN A 450 13.21 -18.41 0.01
N THR A 451 12.97 -19.51 0.72
CA THR A 451 13.58 -20.82 0.44
C THR A 451 12.76 -21.71 -0.49
N GLN A 452 11.51 -21.32 -0.79
CA GLN A 452 10.57 -22.13 -1.58
C GLN A 452 10.59 -21.86 -3.09
N MET A 453 11.43 -20.95 -3.58
CA MET A 453 11.51 -20.60 -5.00
C MET A 453 12.96 -20.50 -5.45
N ILE A 454 13.22 -20.89 -6.70
CA ILE A 454 14.56 -20.86 -7.28
C ILE A 454 14.88 -19.42 -7.72
N PRO A 455 15.97 -18.77 -7.25
CA PRO A 455 16.30 -17.42 -7.68
C PRO A 455 16.66 -17.37 -9.18
N PRO A 456 16.58 -16.19 -9.83
CA PRO A 456 17.08 -16.02 -11.20
C PRO A 456 18.55 -16.44 -11.38
N PRO A 457 18.96 -16.85 -12.60
CA PRO A 457 20.36 -17.17 -12.88
C PRO A 457 21.29 -16.00 -12.57
N ALA A 458 22.21 -16.20 -11.61
CA ALA A 458 23.17 -15.17 -11.20
C ALA A 458 24.61 -15.54 -11.59
N LYS A 459 24.98 -16.81 -11.43
CA LYS A 459 26.31 -17.35 -11.77
C LYS A 459 26.21 -18.85 -12.03
N PRO A 460 27.13 -19.42 -12.84
CA PRO A 460 27.24 -20.87 -12.97
C PRO A 460 27.71 -21.50 -11.66
N ILE A 461 27.17 -22.67 -11.31
CA ILE A 461 27.60 -23.44 -10.13
C ILE A 461 28.24 -24.79 -10.48
N SER A 462 28.15 -25.20 -11.74
CA SER A 462 28.72 -26.44 -12.27
C SER A 462 29.57 -26.20 -13.52
N ALA A 463 30.36 -27.21 -13.90
CA ALA A 463 31.10 -27.19 -15.17
C ALA A 463 30.13 -27.15 -16.36
N TRP A 464 29.00 -27.86 -16.25
CA TRP A 464 27.95 -27.85 -17.26
C TRP A 464 27.32 -26.47 -17.41
N ASP A 465 27.01 -25.79 -16.30
CA ASP A 465 26.53 -24.41 -16.32
C ASP A 465 27.49 -23.47 -17.03
N THR A 466 28.79 -23.62 -16.75
CA THR A 466 29.84 -22.78 -17.33
C THR A 466 29.87 -22.93 -18.85
N GLU A 467 29.74 -24.15 -19.36
CA GLU A 467 29.69 -24.44 -20.80
C GLU A 467 28.39 -23.95 -21.47
N HIS A 468 27.26 -24.01 -20.77
CA HIS A 468 25.93 -23.72 -21.31
C HIS A 468 25.38 -22.34 -20.90
N TRP A 469 26.18 -21.51 -20.23
CA TRP A 469 25.71 -20.29 -19.56
C TRP A 469 24.95 -19.33 -20.46
N ASN A 470 25.42 -19.14 -21.70
CA ASN A 470 24.75 -18.28 -22.66
C ASN A 470 23.36 -18.80 -23.04
N SER A 471 23.19 -20.12 -23.19
CA SER A 471 21.90 -20.75 -23.48
C SER A 471 20.97 -20.69 -22.28
N ILE A 472 21.49 -20.85 -21.06
CA ILE A 472 20.73 -20.70 -19.80
C ILE A 472 20.20 -19.27 -19.67
N LEU A 473 21.07 -18.26 -19.82
CA LEU A 473 20.68 -16.86 -19.77
C LEU A 473 19.69 -16.51 -20.88
N ARG A 474 19.90 -17.01 -22.11
CA ARG A 474 18.95 -16.81 -23.21
C ARG A 474 17.60 -17.45 -22.91
N GLY A 475 17.58 -18.66 -22.35
CA GLY A 475 16.34 -19.36 -21.98
C GLY A 475 15.57 -18.60 -20.90
N TYR A 476 16.27 -18.09 -19.89
CA TYR A 476 15.68 -17.22 -18.86
C TYR A 476 15.10 -15.93 -19.45
N GLN A 477 15.84 -15.26 -20.34
CA GLN A 477 15.36 -14.07 -21.04
C GLN A 477 14.12 -14.36 -21.89
N LEU A 478 14.14 -15.41 -22.72
CA LEU A 478 12.99 -15.81 -23.52
C LEU A 478 11.77 -16.18 -22.67
N THR A 479 11.99 -16.71 -21.46
CA THR A 479 10.92 -17.06 -20.52
C THR A 479 10.30 -15.83 -19.88
N THR A 480 11.13 -14.85 -19.54
CA THR A 480 10.71 -13.64 -18.81
C THR A 480 10.25 -12.50 -19.73
N GLN A 481 10.69 -12.48 -20.99
CA GLN A 481 10.47 -11.40 -21.96
C GLN A 481 10.04 -11.97 -23.32
N THR A 482 9.17 -12.99 -23.32
CA THR A 482 8.81 -13.76 -24.53
C THR A 482 8.23 -12.88 -25.63
N TYR A 483 7.22 -12.07 -25.31
CA TYR A 483 6.58 -11.13 -26.22
C TYR A 483 7.56 -10.13 -26.84
N GLU A 484 8.46 -9.51 -26.06
CA GLU A 484 9.41 -8.52 -26.58
C GLU A 484 10.49 -9.17 -27.45
N LEU A 485 10.96 -10.36 -27.07
CA LEU A 485 12.09 -11.01 -27.74
C LEU A 485 11.68 -11.89 -28.93
N LEU A 486 10.41 -12.27 -29.02
CA LEU A 486 9.86 -13.14 -30.07
C LEU A 486 8.57 -12.56 -30.70
N PRO A 487 8.58 -11.29 -31.18
CA PRO A 487 7.37 -10.62 -31.68
C PRO A 487 6.77 -11.31 -32.92
N LYS A 488 7.58 -12.08 -33.67
CA LYS A 488 7.08 -12.90 -34.79
C LYS A 488 6.28 -14.12 -34.33
N ASN A 489 6.62 -14.69 -33.17
CA ASN A 489 5.93 -15.85 -32.61
C ASN A 489 4.82 -15.44 -31.66
N VAL A 490 4.85 -14.23 -31.12
CA VAL A 490 3.82 -13.68 -30.24
C VAL A 490 3.36 -12.32 -30.78
N PRO A 491 2.68 -12.28 -31.94
CA PRO A 491 2.38 -11.02 -32.62
C PRO A 491 1.21 -10.24 -32.01
N VAL A 492 0.31 -10.93 -31.30
CA VAL A 492 -0.94 -10.34 -30.78
C VAL A 492 -1.02 -10.38 -29.26
N ALA A 493 -0.79 -11.56 -28.66
CA ALA A 493 -0.77 -11.66 -27.21
C ALA A 493 0.41 -10.85 -26.66
N LYS A 494 0.19 -10.16 -25.55
CA LYS A 494 1.27 -9.45 -24.86
C LYS A 494 1.58 -10.18 -23.57
N LEU A 495 1.99 -11.44 -23.72
CA LEU A 495 2.23 -12.39 -22.63
C LEU A 495 3.64 -12.98 -22.70
N HIS A 496 4.18 -13.33 -21.53
CA HIS A 496 5.39 -14.11 -21.40
C HIS A 496 5.07 -15.50 -20.88
N CYS A 497 6.00 -16.44 -21.06
CA CYS A 497 5.95 -17.70 -20.32
C CYS A 497 5.80 -17.43 -18.82
N GLN A 498 6.53 -16.46 -18.28
CA GLN A 498 6.45 -16.08 -16.87
C GLN A 498 5.11 -15.49 -16.43
N SER A 499 4.23 -15.06 -17.34
CA SER A 499 2.89 -14.58 -16.99
C SER A 499 2.06 -15.68 -16.31
N CYS A 500 2.40 -16.95 -16.55
CA CYS A 500 1.74 -18.12 -15.97
C CYS A 500 2.72 -19.02 -15.18
N HIS A 501 3.97 -19.09 -15.64
CA HIS A 501 5.04 -19.85 -15.01
C HIS A 501 5.86 -18.90 -14.11
N LEU A 502 5.31 -18.57 -12.94
CA LEU A 502 5.86 -17.49 -12.10
C LEU A 502 7.32 -17.73 -11.73
N ASN A 503 8.04 -16.64 -11.48
CA ASN A 503 9.47 -16.66 -11.17
C ASN A 503 10.30 -17.41 -12.24
N GLY A 504 9.99 -17.16 -13.52
CA GLY A 504 10.63 -17.83 -14.65
C GLY A 504 10.41 -19.34 -14.71
N GLY A 505 9.36 -19.88 -14.07
CA GLY A 505 9.13 -21.32 -13.96
C GLY A 505 9.87 -21.97 -12.77
N GLY A 506 10.53 -21.18 -11.93
CA GLY A 506 11.19 -21.61 -10.70
C GLY A 506 10.31 -21.61 -9.44
N ASN A 507 9.01 -21.32 -9.55
CA ASN A 507 8.06 -21.40 -8.43
C ASN A 507 7.27 -22.73 -8.45
N PRO A 508 7.46 -23.64 -7.47
CA PRO A 508 6.75 -24.92 -7.37
C PRO A 508 5.22 -24.84 -7.34
N LYS A 509 4.66 -23.72 -6.90
CA LYS A 509 3.20 -23.48 -6.83
C LYS A 509 2.61 -22.92 -8.13
N ALA A 510 3.44 -22.64 -9.14
CA ALA A 510 3.06 -21.91 -10.34
C ALA A 510 3.48 -22.61 -11.65
N SER A 511 3.06 -23.87 -11.84
CA SER A 511 3.36 -24.67 -13.03
C SER A 511 4.86 -24.72 -13.32
N ALA A 512 5.65 -25.07 -12.31
CA ALA A 512 7.11 -25.05 -12.39
C ALA A 512 7.65 -25.92 -13.53
N TRP A 513 8.82 -25.55 -14.05
CA TRP A 513 9.50 -26.28 -15.12
C TRP A 513 10.42 -27.39 -14.61
N LEU A 514 10.25 -27.80 -13.35
CA LEU A 514 11.04 -28.85 -12.70
C LEU A 514 10.63 -30.24 -13.21
N GLY A 515 11.60 -31.05 -13.60
CA GLY A 515 11.42 -32.42 -14.06
C GLY A 515 10.82 -32.55 -15.46
N MET A 516 10.77 -31.49 -16.26
CA MET A 516 10.16 -31.52 -17.60
C MET A 516 10.92 -32.46 -18.54
N MET A 517 12.24 -32.58 -18.37
CA MET A 517 13.09 -33.46 -19.19
C MET A 517 12.65 -34.92 -19.07
N SER A 518 12.44 -35.38 -17.83
CA SER A 518 11.98 -36.73 -17.54
C SER A 518 10.52 -36.93 -17.93
N LYS A 519 9.65 -35.95 -17.65
CA LYS A 519 8.21 -36.02 -17.95
C LYS A 519 7.91 -36.19 -19.44
N TYR A 520 8.74 -35.62 -20.31
CA TYR A 520 8.57 -35.67 -21.76
C TYR A 520 9.64 -36.50 -22.48
N GLU A 521 10.41 -37.32 -21.75
CA GLU A 521 11.39 -38.25 -22.32
C GLU A 521 12.41 -37.57 -23.26
N TYR A 522 12.87 -36.37 -22.92
CA TYR A 522 13.90 -35.66 -23.68
C TYR A 522 15.31 -36.13 -23.27
N PRO A 523 16.28 -36.28 -24.19
CA PRO A 523 16.25 -35.96 -25.63
C PRO A 523 15.75 -37.11 -26.52
N GLN A 524 15.24 -38.20 -25.95
CA GLN A 524 14.84 -39.39 -26.73
C GLN A 524 13.64 -39.14 -27.64
N THR A 525 12.76 -38.19 -27.27
CA THR A 525 11.60 -37.79 -28.07
C THR A 525 11.56 -36.28 -28.30
N THR A 526 10.72 -35.86 -29.26
CA THR A 526 10.43 -34.44 -29.52
C THR A 526 9.23 -33.91 -28.72
N ASN A 527 8.76 -34.66 -27.71
CA ASN A 527 7.52 -34.34 -26.99
C ASN A 527 7.64 -33.03 -26.19
N LEU A 528 8.81 -32.71 -25.65
CA LEU A 528 9.03 -31.44 -24.95
C LEU A 528 8.93 -30.25 -25.91
N GLN A 529 9.54 -30.35 -27.09
CA GLN A 529 9.43 -29.32 -28.14
C GLN A 529 7.97 -29.14 -28.60
N LYS A 530 7.25 -30.25 -28.82
CA LYS A 530 5.80 -30.22 -29.13
C LYS A 530 5.01 -29.53 -28.02
N ARG A 531 5.31 -29.81 -26.75
CA ARG A 531 4.65 -29.17 -25.61
C ARG A 531 4.91 -27.67 -25.56
N ILE A 532 6.15 -27.23 -25.79
CA ILE A 532 6.49 -25.81 -25.88
C ILE A 532 5.69 -25.14 -27.00
N ASN A 533 5.64 -25.76 -28.19
CA ASN A 533 4.86 -25.25 -29.32
C ASN A 533 3.36 -25.16 -29.04
N GLN A 534 2.78 -26.09 -28.28
CA GLN A 534 1.39 -25.96 -27.83
C GLN A 534 1.17 -24.74 -26.93
N CYS A 535 2.14 -24.38 -26.07
CA CYS A 535 2.06 -23.14 -25.30
C CYS A 535 2.12 -21.90 -26.21
N PHE A 536 2.94 -21.90 -27.26
CA PHE A 536 2.94 -20.82 -28.25
C PHE A 536 1.59 -20.68 -28.96
N ALA A 537 1.02 -21.79 -29.44
CA ALA A 537 -0.26 -21.78 -30.14
C ALA A 537 -1.45 -21.40 -29.25
N HIS A 538 -1.43 -21.75 -27.96
CA HIS A 538 -2.59 -21.61 -27.08
C HIS A 538 -2.43 -20.48 -26.05
N SER A 539 -1.44 -20.60 -25.17
CA SER A 539 -1.21 -19.64 -24.09
C SER A 539 -0.71 -18.29 -24.60
N LEU A 540 0.12 -18.29 -25.64
CA LEU A 540 0.67 -17.06 -26.23
C LEU A 540 -0.09 -16.62 -27.49
N ASN A 541 -1.21 -17.29 -27.83
CA ASN A 541 -2.03 -17.01 -29.01
C ASN A 541 -1.19 -16.68 -30.28
N GLY A 542 -0.18 -17.50 -30.52
CA GLY A 542 0.94 -17.18 -31.40
C GLY A 542 1.32 -18.31 -32.34
N HIS A 543 2.54 -18.25 -32.85
CA HIS A 543 3.05 -19.14 -33.89
C HIS A 543 4.14 -20.09 -33.34
N PRO A 544 3.94 -21.41 -33.46
CA PRO A 544 4.94 -22.42 -33.12
C PRO A 544 6.27 -22.29 -33.88
N PHE A 545 7.34 -22.87 -33.34
CA PHE A 545 8.61 -23.03 -34.05
C PHE A 545 8.68 -24.33 -34.87
N PRO A 546 9.49 -24.38 -35.93
CA PRO A 546 9.85 -25.64 -36.57
C PRO A 546 10.56 -26.59 -35.59
N ILE A 547 10.11 -27.84 -35.48
CA ILE A 547 10.76 -28.85 -34.65
C ILE A 547 11.95 -29.43 -35.44
N THR A 548 13.12 -28.84 -35.23
CA THR A 548 14.39 -29.31 -35.80
C THR A 548 15.45 -29.49 -34.71
N PRO A 549 16.46 -30.36 -34.90
CA PRO A 549 17.51 -30.59 -33.91
C PRO A 549 18.31 -29.34 -33.49
N ASN A 550 18.40 -28.33 -34.37
CA ASN A 550 19.24 -27.14 -34.19
C ASN A 550 18.44 -25.85 -33.98
N GLN A 551 17.15 -25.92 -33.63
CA GLN A 551 16.35 -24.72 -33.38
C GLN A 551 16.85 -24.02 -32.10
N PRO A 552 17.42 -22.80 -32.20
CA PRO A 552 18.13 -22.17 -31.08
C PRO A 552 17.21 -21.84 -29.89
N GLU A 553 15.93 -21.55 -30.15
CA GLU A 553 14.94 -21.27 -29.09
C GLU A 553 14.64 -22.50 -28.25
N PHE A 554 14.53 -23.70 -28.86
CA PHE A 554 14.35 -24.93 -28.09
C PHE A 554 15.57 -25.23 -27.24
N THR A 555 16.78 -25.08 -27.79
CA THR A 555 18.03 -25.23 -27.02
C THR A 555 18.05 -24.30 -25.81
N ALA A 556 17.72 -23.02 -25.99
CA ALA A 556 17.70 -22.05 -24.90
C ALA A 556 16.69 -22.42 -23.80
N PHE A 557 15.42 -22.69 -24.16
CA PHE A 557 14.41 -23.09 -23.18
C PHE A 557 14.80 -24.36 -22.42
N ILE A 558 15.28 -25.37 -23.14
CA ILE A 558 15.61 -26.68 -22.57
C ILE A 558 16.85 -26.60 -21.66
N SER A 559 17.90 -25.89 -22.06
CA SER A 559 19.07 -25.65 -21.20
C SER A 559 18.67 -24.93 -19.91
N TYR A 560 17.75 -23.96 -19.98
CA TYR A 560 17.26 -23.29 -18.79
C TYR A 560 16.40 -24.20 -17.89
N MET A 561 15.57 -25.10 -18.45
CA MET A 561 14.84 -26.11 -17.66
C MET A 561 15.78 -27.09 -16.96
N GLN A 562 16.86 -27.52 -17.64
CA GLN A 562 17.91 -28.37 -17.04
C GLN A 562 18.62 -27.66 -15.88
N TRP A 563 18.95 -26.38 -16.06
CA TRP A 563 19.51 -25.56 -14.99
C TRP A 563 18.56 -25.44 -13.79
N LEU A 564 17.25 -25.23 -14.01
CA LEU A 564 16.27 -25.21 -12.93
C LEU A 564 16.20 -26.55 -12.17
N ASP A 565 16.33 -27.69 -12.85
CA ASP A 565 16.39 -29.00 -12.20
C ASP A 565 17.64 -29.14 -11.30
N GLU A 566 18.80 -28.64 -11.74
CA GLU A 566 20.02 -28.61 -10.92
C GLU A 566 19.85 -27.70 -9.69
N GLN A 567 19.32 -26.49 -9.89
CA GLN A 567 19.08 -25.57 -8.76
C GLN A 567 18.06 -26.13 -7.76
N ALA A 568 17.00 -26.79 -8.24
CA ALA A 568 16.02 -27.43 -7.36
C ALA A 568 16.66 -28.51 -6.49
N GLN A 569 17.61 -29.27 -7.04
CA GLN A 569 18.35 -30.28 -6.27
C GLN A 569 19.23 -29.63 -5.20
N VAL A 570 19.95 -28.55 -5.56
CA VAL A 570 20.84 -27.82 -4.62
C VAL A 570 20.05 -27.17 -3.48
N LEU A 571 18.87 -26.65 -3.78
CA LEU A 571 17.98 -25.98 -2.81
C LEU A 571 17.01 -26.95 -2.11
N GLU A 572 17.09 -28.25 -2.41
CA GLU A 572 16.18 -29.28 -1.90
C GLU A 572 14.69 -28.98 -2.16
N ILE A 573 14.39 -28.30 -3.27
CA ILE A 573 13.04 -27.95 -3.68
C ILE A 573 12.41 -29.18 -4.37
N PRO A 574 11.31 -29.75 -3.82
CA PRO A 574 10.70 -30.94 -4.39
C PRO A 574 10.00 -30.62 -5.73
N ARG A 575 10.03 -31.59 -6.64
CA ARG A 575 9.27 -31.50 -7.89
C ARG A 575 7.76 -31.53 -7.58
N PRO A 576 6.97 -30.56 -8.07
CA PRO A 576 5.54 -30.54 -7.80
C PRO A 576 4.82 -31.67 -8.54
N LYS A 577 3.84 -32.29 -7.87
CA LYS A 577 3.01 -33.38 -8.45
C LYS A 577 1.89 -32.84 -9.34
N THR A 578 1.42 -31.63 -9.05
CA THR A 578 0.35 -30.93 -9.77
C THR A 578 0.89 -29.60 -10.31
N PRO A 579 0.31 -29.03 -11.37
CA PRO A 579 0.76 -27.74 -11.90
C PRO A 579 0.52 -26.60 -10.90
N PHE A 580 -0.59 -26.64 -10.16
CA PHE A 580 -0.94 -25.65 -9.14
C PHE A 580 -1.39 -26.37 -7.86
N PRO A 581 -1.39 -25.70 -6.69
CA PRO A 581 -2.00 -26.24 -5.48
C PRO A 581 -3.49 -26.56 -5.72
N PRO A 582 -3.92 -27.82 -5.51
CA PRO A 582 -5.30 -28.19 -5.76
C PRO A 582 -6.24 -27.57 -4.72
N ILE A 583 -7.45 -27.20 -5.16
CA ILE A 583 -8.51 -26.70 -4.29
C ILE A 583 -9.80 -27.52 -4.46
N PRO A 584 -10.70 -27.55 -3.46
CA PRO A 584 -12.01 -28.18 -3.62
C PRO A 584 -12.77 -27.59 -4.81
N GLN A 585 -13.49 -28.44 -5.53
CA GLN A 585 -14.37 -27.97 -6.61
C GLN A 585 -15.60 -27.28 -6.02
N LEU A 586 -15.82 -26.02 -6.40
CA LEU A 586 -16.93 -25.19 -5.94
C LEU A 586 -17.63 -24.53 -7.13
N THR A 587 -18.84 -24.03 -6.92
CA THR A 587 -19.55 -23.21 -7.92
C THR A 587 -19.19 -21.74 -7.73
N GLY A 588 -18.63 -21.10 -8.76
CA GLY A 588 -18.31 -19.69 -8.72
C GLY A 588 -19.49 -18.78 -9.05
N ASN A 589 -19.51 -17.60 -8.44
CA ASN A 589 -20.46 -16.52 -8.68
C ASN A 589 -19.74 -15.35 -9.38
N ALA A 590 -20.06 -15.11 -10.67
CA ALA A 590 -19.39 -14.09 -11.47
C ALA A 590 -19.57 -12.65 -10.92
N GLN A 591 -20.68 -12.35 -10.25
CA GLN A 591 -20.92 -11.02 -9.68
C GLN A 591 -20.00 -10.76 -8.47
N ARG A 592 -19.83 -11.78 -7.60
CA ARG A 592 -18.82 -11.74 -6.53
C ARG A 592 -17.40 -11.68 -7.11
N GLY A 593 -17.13 -12.45 -8.17
CA GLY A 593 -15.85 -12.42 -8.89
C GLY A 593 -15.51 -11.05 -9.46
N GLN A 594 -16.50 -10.33 -10.00
CA GLN A 594 -16.32 -8.96 -10.49
C GLN A 594 -15.93 -8.00 -9.36
N ALA A 595 -16.58 -8.09 -8.19
CA ALA A 595 -16.25 -7.27 -7.03
C ALA A 595 -14.82 -7.55 -6.53
N ILE A 596 -14.44 -8.83 -6.45
CA ILE A 596 -13.06 -9.25 -6.12
C ILE A 596 -12.07 -8.67 -7.14
N PHE A 597 -12.36 -8.78 -8.43
CA PHE A 597 -11.51 -8.25 -9.50
C PHE A 597 -11.30 -6.74 -9.34
N GLN A 598 -12.38 -5.98 -9.19
CA GLN A 598 -12.32 -4.53 -9.01
C GLN A 598 -11.46 -4.15 -7.81
N GLN A 599 -11.61 -4.87 -6.70
CA GLN A 599 -10.92 -4.56 -5.46
C GLN A 599 -9.45 -5.00 -5.43
N LYS A 600 -9.14 -6.24 -5.82
CA LYS A 600 -7.84 -6.88 -5.59
C LYS A 600 -7.00 -7.09 -6.84
N CYS A 601 -7.57 -6.90 -8.03
CA CYS A 601 -6.89 -7.27 -9.27
C CYS A 601 -6.74 -6.07 -10.23
N SER A 602 -7.73 -5.18 -10.28
CA SER A 602 -7.81 -4.11 -11.28
C SER A 602 -6.67 -3.10 -11.21
N PHE A 603 -6.11 -2.87 -10.02
CA PHE A 603 -4.94 -1.98 -9.85
C PHE A 603 -3.69 -2.53 -10.58
N CYS A 604 -3.57 -3.86 -10.66
CA CYS A 604 -2.54 -4.55 -11.44
C CYS A 604 -2.97 -4.73 -12.90
N HIS A 605 -4.15 -5.30 -13.13
CA HIS A 605 -4.57 -5.79 -14.45
C HIS A 605 -5.40 -4.81 -15.26
N ASN A 606 -5.47 -3.53 -14.83
CA ASN A 606 -6.37 -2.50 -15.35
C ASN A 606 -7.85 -2.78 -15.03
N THR A 607 -8.69 -1.76 -14.92
CA THR A 607 -10.14 -1.91 -14.67
C THR A 607 -10.88 -2.65 -15.79
N SER A 608 -10.30 -2.68 -16.99
CA SER A 608 -10.79 -3.47 -18.13
C SER A 608 -10.22 -4.88 -18.22
N GLY A 609 -9.30 -5.27 -17.32
CA GLY A 609 -8.61 -6.58 -17.33
C GLY A 609 -7.68 -6.84 -18.51
N GLN A 610 -7.50 -5.86 -19.39
CA GLN A 610 -6.62 -5.94 -20.55
C GLN A 610 -5.14 -5.72 -20.22
N GLY A 611 -4.76 -5.81 -18.94
CA GLY A 611 -3.36 -5.66 -18.53
C GLY A 611 -2.87 -4.22 -18.58
N ARG A 612 -1.57 -4.07 -18.34
CA ARG A 612 -0.87 -2.79 -18.36
C ARG A 612 0.34 -2.91 -19.27
N TYR A 613 0.30 -2.12 -20.32
CA TYR A 613 1.32 -2.02 -21.36
C TYR A 613 1.54 -0.54 -21.63
N GLN A 614 2.78 -0.08 -21.62
CA GLN A 614 3.11 1.31 -21.92
C GLN A 614 4.23 1.32 -22.95
N SER A 615 4.03 2.03 -24.06
CA SER A 615 4.98 2.01 -25.20
C SER A 615 5.38 0.58 -25.60
N ASP A 616 4.39 -0.34 -25.62
CA ASP A 616 4.55 -1.78 -25.86
C ASP A 616 5.46 -2.54 -24.87
N THR A 617 5.84 -1.94 -23.75
CA THR A 617 6.55 -2.63 -22.66
C THR A 617 5.54 -3.34 -21.76
N TYR A 618 5.73 -4.66 -21.55
CA TYR A 618 4.92 -5.43 -20.61
C TYR A 618 5.10 -4.94 -19.18
N TYR A 619 4.00 -4.76 -18.47
CA TYR A 619 4.04 -4.54 -17.02
C TYR A 619 3.19 -5.54 -16.23
N ARG A 620 1.92 -5.71 -16.63
CA ARG A 620 0.99 -6.68 -16.03
C ARG A 620 0.17 -7.34 -17.15
N PRO A 621 -0.06 -8.66 -17.11
CA PRO A 621 -0.65 -9.37 -18.23
C PRO A 621 -2.15 -9.06 -18.35
N ALA A 622 -2.63 -9.07 -19.60
CA ALA A 622 -4.05 -9.13 -19.92
C ALA A 622 -4.65 -10.47 -19.47
N LEU A 623 -5.73 -10.41 -18.71
CA LEU A 623 -6.47 -11.60 -18.23
C LEU A 623 -7.49 -12.09 -19.26
N TRP A 624 -7.94 -11.19 -20.14
CA TRP A 624 -8.86 -11.43 -21.25
C TRP A 624 -8.67 -10.39 -22.35
N GLY A 625 -9.48 -10.44 -23.40
CA GLY A 625 -9.34 -9.62 -24.60
C GLY A 625 -8.29 -10.15 -25.56
N GLN A 626 -8.09 -9.44 -26.68
CA GLN A 626 -7.23 -9.89 -27.80
C GLN A 626 -5.77 -10.15 -27.39
N GLN A 627 -5.27 -9.43 -26.38
CA GLN A 627 -3.88 -9.52 -25.92
C GLN A 627 -3.64 -10.65 -24.90
N SER A 628 -4.67 -11.44 -24.57
CA SER A 628 -4.58 -12.54 -23.60
C SER A 628 -4.45 -13.92 -24.26
N PHE A 629 -4.42 -14.98 -23.45
CA PHE A 629 -4.41 -16.37 -23.91
C PHE A 629 -5.76 -16.75 -24.53
N ASN A 630 -5.73 -17.67 -25.48
CA ASN A 630 -6.93 -18.10 -26.20
C ASN A 630 -7.72 -19.22 -25.49
N LYS A 631 -8.91 -19.54 -25.99
CA LYS A 631 -9.83 -20.53 -25.39
C LYS A 631 -9.25 -21.96 -25.31
N LEU A 632 -8.20 -22.27 -26.07
CA LEU A 632 -7.55 -23.58 -26.06
C LEU A 632 -6.47 -23.72 -24.98
N ALA A 633 -6.06 -22.62 -24.34
CA ALA A 633 -5.08 -22.66 -23.26
C ALA A 633 -5.64 -23.38 -22.02
N GLY A 634 -4.76 -24.10 -21.29
CA GLY A 634 -5.15 -24.78 -20.05
C GLY A 634 -5.73 -23.83 -18.99
N LEU A 635 -5.17 -22.63 -18.87
CA LEU A 635 -5.64 -21.57 -17.97
C LEU A 635 -6.99 -20.95 -18.37
N ALA A 636 -7.54 -21.26 -19.55
CA ALA A 636 -8.91 -20.88 -19.90
C ALA A 636 -9.96 -21.75 -19.21
N ARG A 637 -9.56 -22.85 -18.56
CA ARG A 637 -10.50 -23.71 -17.83
C ARG A 637 -10.67 -23.18 -16.42
N VAL A 638 -11.91 -22.93 -16.00
CA VAL A 638 -12.26 -22.41 -14.66
C VAL A 638 -11.56 -23.16 -13.52
N PRO A 639 -11.52 -24.51 -13.46
CA PRO A 639 -10.85 -25.21 -12.35
C PRO A 639 -9.35 -24.91 -12.28
N THR A 640 -8.67 -24.96 -13.43
CA THR A 640 -7.23 -24.68 -13.52
C THR A 640 -6.92 -23.22 -13.20
N LEU A 641 -7.78 -22.30 -13.64
CA LEU A 641 -7.65 -20.88 -13.33
C LEU A 641 -7.88 -20.62 -11.83
N ALA A 642 -8.86 -21.27 -11.21
CA ALA A 642 -9.13 -21.12 -9.78
C ALA A 642 -7.96 -21.65 -8.93
N GLU A 643 -7.36 -22.79 -9.27
CA GLU A 643 -6.14 -23.30 -8.61
C GLU A 643 -4.96 -22.33 -8.76
N PHE A 644 -4.74 -21.80 -9.98
CA PHE A 644 -3.71 -20.79 -10.22
C PHE A 644 -3.95 -19.54 -9.37
N ILE A 645 -5.17 -19.01 -9.38
CA ILE A 645 -5.55 -17.82 -8.61
C ILE A 645 -5.33 -18.07 -7.12
N HIS A 646 -5.85 -19.17 -6.57
CA HIS A 646 -5.72 -19.48 -5.15
C HIS A 646 -4.28 -19.71 -4.70
N GLY A 647 -3.41 -20.27 -5.54
CA GLY A 647 -2.02 -20.50 -5.15
C GLY A 647 -1.11 -19.28 -5.34
N ASN A 648 -1.51 -18.32 -6.18
CA ASN A 648 -0.56 -17.37 -6.76
C ASN A 648 -1.05 -15.92 -6.90
N MET A 649 -2.36 -15.66 -6.71
CA MET A 649 -2.94 -14.33 -6.89
C MET A 649 -3.69 -13.84 -5.64
N PRO A 650 -3.46 -12.59 -5.19
CA PRO A 650 -2.59 -11.56 -5.78
C PRO A 650 -1.09 -11.97 -5.83
N TYR A 651 -0.36 -11.46 -6.82
CA TYR A 651 1.02 -11.87 -7.16
C TYR A 651 2.02 -11.61 -6.02
N GLN A 652 2.79 -12.63 -5.63
CA GLN A 652 3.73 -12.63 -4.48
C GLN A 652 3.03 -12.47 -3.10
N PHE A 653 1.82 -13.02 -2.97
CA PHE A 653 1.09 -13.16 -1.70
C PHE A 653 0.64 -14.60 -1.43
N ASP A 654 1.20 -15.59 -2.13
CA ASP A 654 0.81 -17.02 -2.08
C ASP A 654 -0.71 -17.28 -2.16
N GLY A 655 -1.43 -16.37 -2.81
CA GLY A 655 -2.86 -16.45 -3.02
C GLY A 655 -3.73 -16.30 -1.77
N ASN A 656 -3.81 -15.05 -1.30
CA ASN A 656 -4.65 -14.60 -0.18
C ASN A 656 -6.16 -14.55 -0.51
N LEU A 657 -6.63 -15.41 -1.42
CA LEU A 657 -8.04 -15.63 -1.73
C LEU A 657 -8.44 -16.99 -1.20
N THR A 658 -9.59 -17.07 -0.55
CA THR A 658 -10.19 -18.35 -0.19
C THR A 658 -10.48 -19.17 -1.47
N PRO A 659 -10.60 -20.51 -1.37
CA PRO A 659 -11.01 -21.33 -2.51
C PRO A 659 -12.28 -20.80 -3.18
N GLN A 660 -13.30 -20.40 -2.41
CA GLN A 660 -14.54 -19.87 -2.97
C GLN A 660 -14.30 -18.58 -3.77
N GLU A 661 -13.56 -17.61 -3.22
CA GLU A 661 -13.22 -16.36 -3.92
C GLU A 661 -12.44 -16.61 -5.22
N ALA A 662 -11.54 -17.60 -5.22
CA ALA A 662 -10.82 -18.00 -6.42
C ALA A 662 -11.76 -18.56 -7.50
N TRP A 663 -12.75 -19.39 -7.13
CA TRP A 663 -13.77 -19.88 -8.05
C TRP A 663 -14.68 -18.77 -8.59
N ASP A 664 -15.07 -17.81 -7.75
CA ASP A 664 -15.88 -16.67 -8.16
C ASP A 664 -15.11 -15.80 -9.18
N LEU A 665 -13.85 -15.48 -8.89
CA LEU A 665 -12.99 -14.70 -9.76
C LEU A 665 -12.69 -15.42 -11.07
N ALA A 666 -12.39 -16.72 -11.02
CA ALA A 666 -12.17 -17.54 -12.22
C ALA A 666 -13.42 -17.57 -13.11
N THR A 667 -14.61 -17.71 -12.53
CA THR A 667 -15.89 -17.68 -13.26
C THR A 667 -16.14 -16.32 -13.90
N PHE A 668 -15.83 -15.23 -13.20
CA PHE A 668 -15.92 -13.88 -13.77
C PHE A 668 -14.97 -13.68 -14.96
N ILE A 669 -13.71 -14.15 -14.86
CA ILE A 669 -12.70 -14.05 -15.92
C ILE A 669 -13.05 -14.91 -17.15
N ASP A 670 -13.66 -16.08 -16.93
CA ASP A 670 -14.09 -16.98 -18.00
C ASP A 670 -15.24 -16.39 -18.84
N ASN A 671 -16.13 -15.62 -18.19
CA ASN A 671 -17.22 -14.90 -18.87
C ASN A 671 -16.75 -13.74 -19.77
N GLN A 672 -15.46 -13.39 -19.75
CA GLN A 672 -14.92 -12.31 -20.57
C GLN A 672 -14.50 -12.81 -21.96
N GLU A 673 -14.62 -11.94 -22.96
CA GLU A 673 -14.21 -12.28 -24.33
C GLU A 673 -12.70 -12.54 -24.41
N ARG A 674 -12.31 -13.56 -25.17
CA ARG A 674 -10.91 -13.88 -25.49
C ARG A 674 -10.83 -14.58 -26.86
N PRO A 675 -9.65 -14.59 -27.52
CA PRO A 675 -9.49 -15.23 -28.82
C PRO A 675 -9.91 -16.71 -28.79
N SER A 676 -10.56 -17.20 -29.85
CA SER A 676 -10.95 -18.61 -29.96
C SER A 676 -9.74 -19.55 -30.09
N GLY A 677 -8.62 -19.03 -30.61
CA GLY A 677 -7.45 -19.80 -30.99
C GLY A 677 -7.64 -20.49 -32.34
N THR A 678 -6.53 -20.75 -33.03
CA THR A 678 -6.54 -21.64 -34.20
C THR A 678 -6.32 -23.06 -33.72
N ALA A 679 -7.28 -23.94 -33.94
CA ALA A 679 -7.00 -25.37 -33.84
C ALA A 679 -5.93 -25.67 -34.89
N ASN A 680 -4.72 -26.07 -34.46
CA ASN A 680 -3.73 -26.50 -35.44
C ASN A 680 -4.31 -27.73 -36.17
N SER A 681 -4.49 -27.56 -37.47
CA SER A 681 -4.78 -28.61 -38.43
C SER A 681 -3.53 -29.48 -38.63
N GLU A 682 -3.07 -30.16 -37.59
CA GLU A 682 -2.06 -31.22 -37.69
C GLU A 682 -2.51 -32.38 -36.81
N LYS A 683 -3.33 -33.24 -37.42
CA LYS A 683 -3.41 -34.66 -37.08
C LYS A 683 -2.10 -35.34 -37.47
#